data_AF-A0A2V8KY90-F1
#
_entry.id   AF-A0A2V8KY90-F1
#
_cell.length_a   1.000
_cell.length_b   1.000
_cell.length_c   1.000
_cell.angle_alpha   90.00
_cell.angle_beta   90.00
_cell.angle_gamma   90.00
#
_symmetry.space_group_name_H-M   'P 1'
#
loop_
_entity.id
_entity.type
_entity.pdbx_description
1 polymer ?
#
loop_
_entity_poly.entity_id
_entity_poly.type
_entity_poly.pdbx_seq_one_letter_code
_entity_poly.pdbx_strand_id
1 'polypeptide(L)'
;MPNFSFKGRTRQGEQVSGERQADTRQSLALALRREQIFLLEAEEKKPSRFNMEFGGNPTAKDLAVFTRQFSVMIDSGVPLVQCLQILADTQENKKFAAAIRNVTKEVESGNSLAAAMKMNPKVFDELYTNMVAAGEAGGILDTIFQRLSIYIEKAVKLKRAVQSAMVYPIAVVVIASAVITLILWKVVPAFTELFQSMNVDLPLPTRIVIGASQFVGSYGIFVAIGLVILGFLFKSYYATPKGRYNVDALILKAPIFGPLLRKISVARFTRTMATLIASGVPILDCLDITARTSGNAVIEEAIFSVKKAIEEGRTIVDPLKASGVFPQMVVSMIGVGEAAGALEVMLTKIADFYEEEVDSAVGDLMTALEPAMIVVLGVTVGGIVISMYMPIFSLILRLIYVRLVVFTVFAAAEVIRNVMPSRDMTILLGAVYVLSACWFALLKLDKSYVLQSYAQIAVDLLLITWTVNRTGGVDSYFSSLYFLEIVMSSILLERRGAFLAGTASSLIHFIHMDLGYFGYIRTNPNVWPDLGLLQYIISLNIFGFCSVAFLSNYLAESWRRTGVELEKSTGQIAFLQAFSDRIIDSLGSGLVTTDLEGRIYLFNRAAEETTGYRAHEAIGLTIWEVFPGMPGVDSTRFEISTNRRDGHEIHLRFSVSPVMIDEKNTAGNVWCFDNITELRQLERQMRQKEQMAAIGAMSAGIAHEIRNPLASIAGSFDLLRSDLCLSKDQYQLAEIITRETERLNRTITEFLSYARPIEPRTQPVDLSELISETVRLMRNSPELKPSHKIDTRLRPVTAEVDEAMMRQVFYNLASNAFKAMPEGGTLTIS
;
A
#
# COMPACT_ATOMS: atom_id res chain seq x y z
N MET A 1 51.93 14.60 13.01
CA MET A 1 52.93 13.55 13.31
C MET A 1 52.49 12.26 12.64
N PRO A 2 53.39 11.48 12.03
CA PRO A 2 53.02 10.18 11.44
C PRO A 2 52.57 9.20 12.53
N ASN A 3 51.64 8.32 12.18
CA ASN A 3 51.09 7.31 13.09
C ASN A 3 51.68 5.95 12.70
N PHE A 4 52.31 5.26 13.65
CA PHE A 4 52.94 3.97 13.44
C PHE A 4 52.10 2.88 14.10
N SER A 5 51.82 1.79 13.38
CA SER A 5 51.37 0.55 14.01
C SER A 5 52.60 -0.26 14.41
N PHE A 6 52.67 -0.66 15.67
CA PHE A 6 53.78 -1.43 16.22
C PHE A 6 53.32 -2.80 16.71
N LYS A 7 54.22 -3.78 16.59
CA LYS A 7 54.21 -5.00 17.40
C LYS A 7 55.49 -5.00 18.23
N GLY A 8 55.36 -5.23 19.53
CA GLY A 8 56.46 -5.34 20.45
C GLY A 8 56.28 -6.51 21.42
N ARG A 9 57.29 -6.75 22.24
CA ARG A 9 57.27 -7.81 23.25
C ARG A 9 57.55 -7.23 24.63
N THR A 10 56.72 -7.54 25.61
CA THR A 10 56.99 -7.16 27.00
C THR A 10 58.15 -7.97 27.56
N ARG A 11 58.72 -7.53 28.68
CA ARG A 11 59.78 -8.26 29.40
C ARG A 11 59.34 -9.65 29.89
N GLN A 12 58.04 -9.90 30.02
CA GLN A 12 57.45 -11.21 30.37
C GLN A 12 57.23 -12.12 29.14
N GLY A 13 57.51 -11.63 27.93
CA GLY A 13 57.46 -12.43 26.71
C GLY A 13 56.13 -12.37 25.96
N GLU A 14 55.15 -11.58 26.42
CA GLU A 14 53.87 -11.37 25.74
C GLU A 14 54.03 -10.44 24.53
N GLN A 15 53.29 -10.71 23.46
CA GLN A 15 53.24 -9.81 22.30
C GLN A 15 52.16 -8.74 22.51
N VAL A 16 52.57 -7.48 22.39
CA VAL A 16 51.67 -6.31 22.49
C VAL A 16 51.70 -5.59 21.15
N SER A 17 50.52 -5.32 20.60
CA SER A 17 50.37 -4.58 19.34
C SER A 17 49.44 -3.38 19.53
N GLY A 18 49.73 -2.28 18.86
CA GLY A 18 48.95 -1.05 18.97
C GLY A 18 49.40 0.04 18.01
N GLU A 19 48.78 1.21 18.12
CA GLU A 19 49.12 2.40 17.33
C GLU A 19 49.65 3.52 18.24
N ARG A 20 50.71 4.20 17.79
CA ARG A 20 51.33 5.33 18.49
C ARG A 20 51.83 6.37 17.48
N GLN A 21 51.62 7.64 17.80
CA GLN A 21 52.22 8.75 17.06
C GLN A 21 53.67 8.94 17.50
N ALA A 22 54.56 9.11 16.52
CA ALA A 22 55.98 9.33 16.73
C ALA A 22 56.56 9.98 15.47
N ASP A 23 57.57 10.85 15.60
CA ASP A 23 58.15 11.54 14.43
C ASP A 23 59.04 10.63 13.58
N THR A 24 59.62 9.59 14.19
CA THR A 24 60.44 8.58 13.53
C THR A 24 60.27 7.20 14.18
N ARG A 25 60.57 6.12 13.45
CA ARG A 25 60.65 4.75 13.99
C ARG A 25 61.61 4.63 15.19
N GLN A 26 62.66 5.46 15.25
CA GLN A 26 63.58 5.51 16.39
C GLN A 26 62.95 6.16 17.62
N SER A 27 62.23 7.28 17.46
CA SER A 27 61.49 7.90 18.57
C SER A 27 60.37 6.99 19.11
N LEU A 28 59.70 6.23 18.24
CA LEU A 28 58.73 5.20 18.64
C LEU A 28 59.39 4.09 19.47
N ALA A 29 60.53 3.56 19.00
CA ALA A 29 61.27 2.52 19.72
C ALA A 29 61.74 3.02 21.11
N LEU A 30 62.14 4.28 21.23
CA LEU A 30 62.52 4.90 22.51
C LEU A 30 61.31 5.08 23.45
N ALA A 31 60.16 5.50 22.93
CA ALA A 31 58.92 5.63 23.72
C ALA A 31 58.47 4.27 24.26
N LEU A 32 58.36 3.25 23.40
CA LEU A 32 57.98 1.89 23.79
C LEU A 32 58.98 1.25 24.76
N ARG A 33 60.28 1.54 24.62
CA ARG A 33 61.30 1.06 25.55
C ARG A 33 61.18 1.68 26.94
N ARG A 34 60.66 2.91 27.08
CA ARG A 34 60.29 3.48 28.39
C ARG A 34 59.11 2.71 29.01
N GLU A 35 58.15 2.28 28.20
CA GLU A 35 57.01 1.42 28.59
C GLU A 35 57.40 -0.08 28.78
N GLN A 36 58.70 -0.43 28.80
CA GLN A 36 59.22 -1.82 28.90
C GLN A 36 58.78 -2.76 27.74
N ILE A 37 58.36 -2.20 26.60
CA ILE A 37 57.99 -2.93 25.39
C ILE A 37 59.15 -2.87 24.39
N PHE A 38 59.69 -4.03 24.03
CA PHE A 38 60.73 -4.14 23.00
C PHE A 38 60.10 -4.18 21.61
N LEU A 39 60.39 -3.18 20.78
CA LEU A 39 59.83 -3.10 19.43
C LEU A 39 60.36 -4.23 18.53
N LEU A 40 59.45 -5.03 17.96
CA LEU A 40 59.77 -6.05 16.96
C LEU A 40 59.56 -5.49 15.55
N GLU A 41 58.38 -4.92 15.30
CA GLU A 41 57.91 -4.53 13.98
C GLU A 41 57.22 -3.17 14.09
N ALA A 42 57.54 -2.24 13.19
CA ALA A 42 56.89 -0.93 13.11
C ALA A 42 56.72 -0.56 11.64
N GLU A 43 55.46 -0.39 11.24
CA GLU A 43 55.09 0.12 9.92
C GLU A 43 54.54 1.55 10.06
N GLU A 44 55.01 2.43 9.18
CA GLU A 44 54.47 3.78 9.07
C GLU A 44 53.16 3.71 8.29
N LYS A 45 52.04 4.06 8.94
CA LYS A 45 50.74 4.06 8.29
C LYS A 45 50.65 5.28 7.37
N LYS A 46 51.08 5.11 6.12
CA LYS A 46 50.87 6.10 5.05
C LYS A 46 49.38 6.49 5.03
N PRO A 47 49.03 7.79 5.00
CA PRO A 47 47.63 8.20 4.99
C PRO A 47 46.94 7.63 3.74
N SER A 48 45.93 6.80 3.93
CA SER A 48 45.12 6.29 2.84
C SER A 48 44.46 7.47 2.12
N ARG A 49 44.76 7.63 0.82
CA ARG A 49 44.03 8.59 -0.04
C ARG A 49 42.56 8.20 -0.24
N PHE A 50 42.17 7.01 0.20
CA PHE A 50 40.78 6.57 0.32
C PHE A 50 40.43 6.38 1.80
N ASN A 51 40.30 7.49 2.53
CA ASN A 51 39.45 7.52 3.71
C ASN A 51 38.01 7.68 3.21
N MET A 52 37.39 6.57 2.83
CA MET A 52 35.95 6.49 2.60
C MET A 52 35.27 6.65 3.96
N GLU A 53 35.07 7.90 4.40
CA GLU A 53 34.40 8.20 5.66
C GLU A 53 32.96 7.67 5.60
N PHE A 54 32.77 6.47 6.15
CA PHE A 54 31.48 5.80 6.39
C PHE A 54 30.68 6.52 7.49
N GLY A 55 30.45 7.81 7.29
CA GLY A 55 29.40 8.60 7.89
C GLY A 55 28.58 9.22 6.76
N GLY A 56 27.30 8.89 6.69
CA GLY A 56 26.38 9.55 5.77
C GLY A 56 26.32 11.06 6.05
N ASN A 57 25.91 11.84 5.06
CA ASN A 57 25.60 13.26 5.33
C ASN A 57 24.49 13.34 6.40
N PRO A 58 24.49 14.36 7.27
CA PRO A 58 23.47 14.51 8.30
C PRO A 58 22.06 14.48 7.71
N THR A 59 21.17 13.71 8.32
CA THR A 59 19.78 13.62 7.85
C THR A 59 18.95 14.75 8.43
N ALA A 60 17.85 15.10 7.76
CA ALA A 60 16.90 16.08 8.29
C ALA A 60 16.27 15.63 9.63
N LYS A 61 16.22 14.31 9.91
CA LYS A 61 15.81 13.79 11.22
C LYS A 61 16.83 14.15 12.30
N ASP A 62 18.12 14.00 12.00
CA ASP A 62 19.20 14.26 12.94
C ASP A 62 19.17 15.74 13.35
N LEU A 63 19.03 16.65 12.38
CA LEU A 63 18.88 18.09 12.63
C LEU A 63 17.63 18.42 13.45
N ALA A 64 16.50 17.77 13.19
CA ALA A 64 15.27 17.96 13.97
C ALA A 64 15.46 17.57 15.45
N VAL A 65 16.07 16.40 15.70
CA VAL A 65 16.35 15.90 17.06
C VAL A 65 17.36 16.82 17.78
N PHE A 66 18.45 17.20 17.10
CA PHE A 66 19.42 18.16 17.62
C PHE A 66 18.74 19.48 18.03
N THR A 67 17.95 20.08 17.13
CA THR A 67 17.31 21.38 17.38
C THR A 67 16.29 21.29 18.52
N ARG A 68 15.53 20.20 18.61
CA ARG A 68 14.58 19.96 19.70
C ARG A 68 15.29 19.85 21.05
N GLN A 69 16.36 19.06 21.13
CA GLN A 69 17.15 18.90 22.35
C GLN A 69 17.86 20.20 22.74
N PHE A 70 18.41 20.93 21.77
CA PHE A 70 19.07 22.21 21.99
C PHE A 70 18.10 23.27 22.52
N SER A 71 16.90 23.35 21.94
CA SER A 71 15.81 24.21 22.42
C SER A 71 15.48 23.92 23.89
N VAL A 72 15.25 22.65 24.26
CA VAL A 72 14.89 22.28 25.64
C VAL A 72 15.99 22.62 26.65
N MET A 73 17.27 22.45 26.30
CA MET A 73 18.37 22.77 27.21
C MET A 73 18.57 24.29 27.38
N ILE A 74 18.42 25.07 26.31
CA ILE A 74 18.49 26.55 26.37
C ILE A 74 17.31 27.09 27.18
N ASP A 75 16.10 26.57 26.97
CA ASP A 75 14.89 26.87 27.75
C ASP A 75 15.05 26.53 29.24
N SER A 76 15.81 25.48 29.54
CA SER A 76 16.21 25.08 30.91
C SER A 76 17.37 25.92 31.49
N GLY A 77 17.85 26.95 30.79
CA GLY A 77 18.92 27.84 31.24
C GLY A 77 20.32 27.21 31.23
N VAL A 78 20.54 26.09 30.53
CA VAL A 78 21.86 25.45 30.43
C VAL A 78 22.78 26.31 29.54
N PRO A 79 24.04 26.58 29.92
CA PRO A 79 24.96 27.40 29.13
C PRO A 79 25.13 26.91 27.68
N LEU A 80 25.12 27.84 26.73
CA LEU A 80 25.11 27.57 25.28
C LEU A 80 26.24 26.61 24.83
N VAL A 81 27.47 26.86 25.28
CA VAL A 81 28.64 26.04 24.96
C VAL A 81 28.49 24.62 25.51
N GLN A 82 28.00 24.49 26.75
CA GLN A 82 27.77 23.18 27.38
C GLN A 82 26.68 22.38 26.65
N CYS A 83 25.61 23.04 26.20
CA CYS A 83 24.58 22.43 25.35
C CYS A 83 25.17 21.87 24.04
N LEU A 84 26.03 22.66 23.36
CA LEU A 84 26.69 22.23 22.12
C LEU A 84 27.66 21.06 22.36
N GLN A 85 28.41 21.04 23.47
CA GLN A 85 29.30 19.93 23.83
C GLN A 85 28.51 18.64 24.08
N ILE A 86 27.45 18.68 24.91
CA ILE A 86 26.59 17.52 25.20
C ILE A 86 25.98 16.95 23.91
N LEU A 87 25.51 17.83 22.99
CA LEU A 87 24.95 17.39 21.71
C LEU A 87 26.02 16.82 20.78
N ALA A 88 27.21 17.41 20.73
CA ALA A 88 28.31 16.89 19.92
C ALA A 88 28.75 15.47 20.32
N ASP A 89 28.68 15.14 21.61
CA ASP A 89 29.07 13.83 22.13
C ASP A 89 27.94 12.79 22.09
N THR A 90 26.68 13.22 22.05
CA THR A 90 25.50 12.34 21.88
C THR A 90 25.10 12.10 20.42
N GLN A 91 25.60 12.88 19.45
CA GLN A 91 25.30 12.68 18.03
C GLN A 91 25.97 11.42 17.45
N GLU A 92 25.14 10.46 17.01
CA GLU A 92 25.57 9.24 16.31
C GLU A 92 26.30 9.53 14.98
N ASN A 93 25.86 10.56 14.26
CA ASN A 93 26.46 10.91 12.97
C ASN A 93 27.77 11.68 13.18
N LYS A 94 28.90 11.00 12.96
CA LYS A 94 30.26 11.56 13.09
C LYS A 94 30.48 12.87 12.33
N LYS A 95 29.87 13.06 11.15
CA LYS A 95 29.99 14.31 10.39
C LYS A 95 29.17 15.44 10.99
N PHE A 96 28.01 15.13 11.57
CA PHE A 96 27.22 16.11 12.31
C PHE A 96 27.91 16.49 13.63
N ALA A 97 28.37 15.50 14.40
CA ALA A 97 29.15 15.71 15.61
C ALA A 97 30.39 16.59 15.36
N ALA A 98 31.12 16.35 14.27
CA ALA A 98 32.26 17.20 13.87
C ALA A 98 31.83 18.65 13.53
N ALA A 99 30.71 18.84 12.83
CA ALA A 99 30.18 20.17 12.56
C ALA A 99 29.77 20.91 13.85
N ILE A 100 29.13 20.22 14.80
CA ILE A 100 28.76 20.80 16.11
C ILE A 100 30.03 21.16 16.88
N ARG A 101 31.05 20.28 16.96
CA ARG A 101 32.33 20.61 17.64
C ARG A 101 33.03 21.82 17.02
N ASN A 102 32.97 21.98 15.70
CA ASN A 102 33.46 23.19 15.04
C ASN A 102 32.66 24.43 15.50
N VAL A 103 31.32 24.37 15.53
CA VAL A 103 30.47 25.46 16.05
C VAL A 103 30.82 25.79 17.50
N THR A 104 30.94 24.77 18.38
CA THR A 104 31.34 24.94 19.78
C THR A 104 32.66 25.71 19.88
N LYS A 105 33.68 25.31 19.12
CA LYS A 105 35.02 25.92 19.14
C LYS A 105 35.00 27.38 18.68
N GLU A 106 34.22 27.69 17.65
CA GLU A 106 34.10 29.08 17.16
C GLU A 106 33.37 29.98 18.17
N VAL A 107 32.34 29.48 18.84
CA VAL A 107 31.65 30.18 19.95
C VAL A 107 32.58 30.34 21.17
N GLU A 108 33.37 29.32 21.51
CA GLU A 108 34.42 29.39 22.54
C GLU A 108 35.52 30.42 22.18
N SER A 109 35.81 30.65 20.89
CA SER A 109 36.73 31.71 20.46
C SER A 109 36.10 33.11 20.38
N GLY A 110 34.82 33.25 20.72
CA GLY A 110 34.11 34.53 20.77
C GLY A 110 33.40 34.95 19.49
N ASN A 111 33.27 34.05 18.49
CA ASN A 111 32.40 34.30 17.34
C ASN A 111 30.93 34.11 17.74
N SER A 112 30.04 34.86 17.08
CA SER A 112 28.59 34.72 17.27
C SER A 112 28.13 33.30 16.87
N LEU A 113 27.09 32.79 17.54
CA LEU A 113 26.51 31.47 17.26
C LEU A 113 26.04 31.38 15.79
N ALA A 114 25.42 32.43 15.27
CA ALA A 114 25.01 32.49 13.88
C ALA A 114 26.21 32.44 12.91
N ALA A 115 27.29 33.17 13.21
CA ALA A 115 28.51 33.17 12.40
C ALA A 115 29.18 31.78 12.39
N ALA A 116 29.31 31.14 13.56
CA ALA A 116 29.85 29.80 13.72
C ALA A 116 29.04 28.74 12.94
N MET A 117 27.70 28.80 13.01
CA MET A 117 26.82 27.90 12.26
C MET A 117 26.91 28.13 10.73
N LYS A 118 27.05 29.39 10.29
CA LYS A 118 27.19 29.75 8.86
C LYS A 118 28.44 29.20 8.19
N MET A 119 29.49 28.86 8.95
CA MET A 119 30.67 28.15 8.44
C MET A 119 30.38 26.68 8.06
N ASN A 120 29.23 26.13 8.46
CA ASN A 120 28.84 24.73 8.23
C ASN A 120 27.52 24.62 7.41
N PRO A 121 27.44 25.21 6.19
CA PRO A 121 26.18 25.38 5.43
C PRO A 121 25.57 24.08 4.88
N LYS A 122 26.27 22.93 5.03
CA LYS A 122 25.75 21.60 4.71
C LYS A 122 24.87 21.01 5.82
N VAL A 123 24.82 21.66 6.97
CA VAL A 123 24.14 21.21 8.18
C VAL A 123 23.12 22.24 8.64
N PHE A 124 23.54 23.50 8.74
CA PHE A 124 22.67 24.63 9.06
C PHE A 124 22.42 25.43 7.79
N ASP A 125 21.17 25.52 7.35
CA ASP A 125 20.81 26.26 6.14
C ASP A 125 20.72 27.78 6.40
N GLU A 126 20.53 28.55 5.33
CA GLU A 126 20.48 30.01 5.38
C GLU A 126 19.34 30.51 6.28
N LEU A 127 18.19 29.80 6.29
CA LEU A 127 17.07 30.06 7.19
C LEU A 127 17.46 29.86 8.66
N TYR A 128 18.05 28.71 9.00
CA TYR A 128 18.52 28.41 10.36
C TYR A 128 19.48 29.49 10.86
N THR A 129 20.49 29.84 10.06
CA THR A 129 21.51 30.81 10.46
C THR A 129 20.98 32.23 10.63
N ASN A 130 20.05 32.66 9.76
CA ASN A 130 19.48 34.00 9.85
C ASN A 130 18.46 34.13 11.01
N MET A 131 17.69 33.07 11.32
CA MET A 131 16.85 33.03 12.51
C MET A 131 17.69 33.10 13.79
N VAL A 132 18.78 32.33 13.87
CA VAL A 132 19.71 32.39 15.01
C VAL A 132 20.36 33.77 15.13
N ALA A 133 20.73 34.43 14.03
CA ALA A 133 21.25 35.79 14.06
C ALA A 133 20.26 36.81 14.65
N ALA A 134 18.98 36.73 14.26
CA ALA A 134 17.93 37.57 14.83
C ALA A 134 17.68 37.27 16.31
N GLY A 135 17.70 36.00 16.71
CA GLY A 135 17.59 35.59 18.12
C GLY A 135 18.76 36.02 18.99
N GLU A 136 19.98 35.97 18.44
CA GLU A 136 21.22 36.39 19.10
C GLU A 136 21.27 37.92 19.27
N ALA A 137 20.87 38.68 18.24
CA ALA A 137 20.75 40.14 18.32
C ALA A 137 19.60 40.61 19.23
N GLY A 138 18.49 39.86 19.27
CA GLY A 138 17.31 40.17 20.09
C GLY A 138 17.35 39.60 21.52
N GLY A 139 18.33 38.76 21.85
CA GLY A 139 18.43 38.10 23.17
C GLY A 139 17.37 37.04 23.45
N ILE A 140 16.70 36.49 22.42
CA ILE A 140 15.53 35.59 22.50
C ILE A 140 15.81 34.20 21.90
N LEU A 141 17.02 33.68 22.12
CA LEU A 141 17.48 32.40 21.53
C LEU A 141 16.60 31.20 21.92
N ASP A 142 16.07 31.19 23.14
CA ASP A 142 15.08 30.23 23.65
C ASP A 142 13.88 30.09 22.68
N THR A 143 13.19 31.20 22.43
CA THR A 143 12.00 31.30 21.60
C THR A 143 12.31 31.00 20.13
N ILE A 144 13.48 31.43 19.65
CA ILE A 144 13.95 31.11 18.29
C ILE A 144 14.22 29.62 18.12
N PHE A 145 14.88 28.95 19.08
CA PHE A 145 15.10 27.50 18.98
C PHE A 145 13.82 26.68 19.16
N GLN A 146 12.85 27.14 19.97
CA GLN A 146 11.52 26.54 20.00
C GLN A 146 10.83 26.62 18.62
N ARG A 147 10.87 27.79 17.97
CA ARG A 147 10.29 28.00 16.62
C ARG A 147 11.01 27.18 15.54
N LEU A 148 12.35 27.15 15.55
CA LEU A 148 13.15 26.30 14.65
C LEU A 148 12.83 24.82 14.86
N SER A 149 12.70 24.35 16.11
CA SER A 149 12.29 22.97 16.41
C SER A 149 10.94 22.63 15.78
N ILE A 150 9.91 23.46 15.98
CA ILE A 150 8.57 23.24 15.42
C ILE A 150 8.60 23.26 13.88
N TYR A 151 9.31 24.23 13.28
CA TYR A 151 9.45 24.35 11.82
C TYR A 151 10.14 23.12 11.21
N ILE A 152 11.29 22.69 11.74
CA ILE A 152 12.05 21.56 11.21
C ILE A 152 11.28 20.26 11.41
N GLU A 153 10.58 20.07 12.54
CA GLU A 153 9.71 18.93 12.76
C GLU A 153 8.57 18.86 11.73
N LYS A 154 7.86 19.98 11.47
CA LYS A 154 6.84 20.05 10.43
C LYS A 154 7.41 19.76 9.04
N ALA A 155 8.56 20.35 8.69
CA ALA A 155 9.23 20.12 7.41
C ALA A 155 9.67 18.64 7.23
N VAL A 156 10.14 17.98 8.29
CA VAL A 156 10.48 16.54 8.27
C VAL A 156 9.24 15.67 8.17
N LYS A 157 8.13 16.01 8.86
CA LYS A 157 6.85 15.30 8.74
C LYS A 157 6.30 15.39 7.31
N LEU A 158 6.21 16.59 6.74
CA LEU A 158 5.77 16.82 5.36
C LEU A 158 6.64 16.07 4.35
N LYS A 159 7.97 16.16 4.48
CA LYS A 159 8.90 15.42 3.61
C LYS A 159 8.69 13.91 3.70
N ARG A 160 8.43 13.38 4.90
CA ARG A 160 8.13 11.95 5.09
C ARG A 160 6.80 11.56 4.49
N ALA A 161 5.73 12.34 4.65
CA ALA A 161 4.43 12.06 4.07
C ALA A 161 4.51 11.93 2.53
N VAL A 162 5.16 12.90 1.88
CA VAL A 162 5.43 12.86 0.43
C VAL A 162 6.29 11.65 0.05
N GLN A 163 7.34 11.34 0.83
CA GLN A 163 8.18 10.17 0.57
C GLN A 163 7.43 8.84 0.72
N SER A 164 6.65 8.65 1.79
CA SER A 164 5.90 7.41 2.05
C SER A 164 4.81 7.19 1.00
N ALA A 165 4.14 8.25 0.55
CA ALA A 165 3.18 8.18 -0.54
C ALA A 165 3.87 7.71 -1.83
N MET A 166 5.01 8.32 -2.20
CA MET A 166 5.74 7.94 -3.42
C MET A 166 6.33 6.51 -3.43
N VAL A 167 6.51 5.87 -2.27
CA VAL A 167 7.07 4.50 -2.20
C VAL A 167 6.18 3.49 -2.94
N TYR A 168 4.86 3.55 -2.78
CA TYR A 168 3.95 2.55 -3.35
C TYR A 168 3.91 2.59 -4.89
N PRO A 169 3.65 3.72 -5.57
CA PRO A 169 3.67 3.78 -7.03
C PRO A 169 5.02 3.38 -7.63
N ILE A 170 6.14 3.78 -7.01
CA ILE A 170 7.48 3.41 -7.47
C ILE A 170 7.68 1.89 -7.34
N ALA A 171 7.29 1.28 -6.23
CA ALA A 171 7.41 -0.17 -6.03
C ALA A 171 6.57 -0.96 -7.04
N VAL A 172 5.32 -0.57 -7.27
CA VAL A 172 4.42 -1.20 -8.26
C VAL A 172 5.01 -1.10 -9.66
N VAL A 173 5.42 0.10 -10.11
CA VAL A 173 6.01 0.30 -11.44
C VAL A 173 7.31 -0.51 -11.64
N VAL A 174 8.17 -0.60 -10.61
CA VAL A 174 9.40 -1.40 -10.66
C VAL A 174 9.09 -2.90 -10.77
N ILE A 175 8.17 -3.42 -9.97
CA ILE A 175 7.77 -4.84 -10.00
C ILE A 175 7.09 -5.18 -11.34
N ALA A 176 6.14 -4.35 -11.78
CA ALA A 176 5.47 -4.49 -13.08
C ALA A 176 6.47 -4.52 -14.24
N SER A 177 7.40 -3.55 -14.27
CA SER A 177 8.45 -3.48 -15.31
C SER A 177 9.36 -4.72 -15.30
N ALA A 178 9.70 -5.25 -14.11
CA ALA A 178 10.49 -6.46 -13.98
C ALA A 178 9.73 -7.71 -14.49
N VAL A 179 8.43 -7.83 -14.18
CA VAL A 179 7.58 -8.94 -14.66
C VAL A 179 7.40 -8.88 -16.18
N ILE A 180 7.08 -7.71 -16.74
CA ILE A 180 6.94 -7.51 -18.19
C ILE A 180 8.27 -7.84 -18.90
N THR A 181 9.40 -7.37 -18.35
CA THR A 181 10.73 -7.66 -18.90
C THR A 181 11.03 -9.16 -18.86
N LEU A 182 10.70 -9.86 -17.78
CA LEU A 182 10.89 -11.31 -17.65
C LEU A 182 10.05 -12.09 -18.67
N ILE A 183 8.79 -11.71 -18.85
CA ILE A 183 7.89 -12.34 -19.84
C ILE A 183 8.42 -12.13 -21.26
N LEU A 184 8.79 -10.90 -21.62
CA LEU A 184 9.32 -10.57 -22.95
C LEU A 184 10.71 -11.18 -23.20
N TRP A 185 11.57 -11.29 -22.19
CA TRP A 185 12.94 -11.81 -22.34
C TRP A 185 13.02 -13.35 -22.34
N LYS A 186 12.12 -14.04 -21.63
CA LYS A 186 12.22 -15.50 -21.43
C LYS A 186 10.99 -16.31 -21.85
N VAL A 187 9.78 -15.79 -21.65
CA VAL A 187 8.55 -16.55 -21.94
C VAL A 187 8.20 -16.47 -23.43
N VAL A 188 8.14 -15.26 -24.00
CA VAL A 188 7.77 -15.05 -25.40
C VAL A 188 8.75 -15.72 -26.40
N PRO A 189 10.08 -15.72 -26.19
CA PRO A 189 11.00 -16.44 -27.08
C PRO A 189 10.74 -17.96 -27.15
N ALA A 190 10.44 -18.60 -26.02
CA ALA A 190 10.14 -20.04 -25.99
C ALA A 190 8.89 -20.40 -26.82
N PHE A 191 7.84 -19.56 -26.76
CA PHE A 191 6.68 -19.70 -27.64
C PHE A 191 7.01 -19.35 -29.11
N THR A 192 7.92 -18.41 -29.34
CA THR A 192 8.36 -18.04 -30.70
C THR A 192 9.06 -19.20 -31.40
N GLU A 193 10.00 -19.87 -30.73
CA GLU A 193 10.69 -21.07 -31.24
C GLU A 193 9.69 -22.19 -31.55
N LEU A 194 8.73 -22.42 -30.65
CA LEU A 194 7.65 -23.39 -30.84
C LEU A 194 6.82 -23.07 -32.09
N PHE A 195 6.35 -21.83 -32.26
CA PHE A 195 5.54 -21.47 -33.44
C PHE A 195 6.35 -21.45 -34.75
N GLN A 196 7.62 -21.06 -34.72
CA GLN A 196 8.51 -21.14 -35.89
C GLN A 196 8.72 -22.58 -36.34
N SER A 197 8.84 -23.55 -35.40
CA SER A 197 8.96 -24.97 -35.74
C SER A 197 7.73 -25.55 -36.47
N MET A 198 6.55 -24.92 -36.29
CA MET A 198 5.29 -25.36 -36.88
C MET A 198 4.96 -24.69 -38.22
N ASN A 199 5.75 -23.67 -38.63
CA ASN A 199 5.59 -22.91 -39.87
C ASN A 199 4.15 -22.41 -40.11
N VAL A 200 3.55 -21.81 -39.08
CA VAL A 200 2.17 -21.28 -39.07
C VAL A 200 2.17 -19.77 -39.23
N ASP A 201 1.25 -19.24 -40.04
CA ASP A 201 1.03 -17.79 -40.15
C ASP A 201 0.56 -17.18 -38.82
N LEU A 202 1.39 -16.32 -38.24
CA LEU A 202 1.13 -15.74 -36.93
C LEU A 202 0.15 -14.55 -37.00
N PRO A 203 -0.87 -14.50 -36.12
CA PRO A 203 -1.74 -13.34 -35.98
C PRO A 203 -0.97 -12.05 -35.71
N LEU A 204 -1.56 -10.91 -36.09
CA LEU A 204 -0.92 -9.60 -35.97
C LEU A 204 -0.55 -9.23 -34.51
N PRO A 205 -1.40 -9.46 -33.49
CA PRO A 205 -1.02 -9.21 -32.08
C PRO A 205 0.20 -10.05 -31.65
N THR A 206 0.21 -11.33 -31.99
CA THR A 206 1.34 -12.25 -31.73
C THR A 206 2.64 -11.73 -32.34
N ARG A 207 2.61 -11.22 -33.58
CA ARG A 207 3.79 -10.64 -34.24
C ARG A 207 4.32 -9.38 -33.55
N ILE A 208 3.45 -8.50 -33.04
CA ILE A 208 3.87 -7.30 -32.29
C ILE A 208 4.60 -7.71 -31.00
N VAL A 209 4.03 -8.65 -30.24
CA VAL A 209 4.62 -9.12 -28.97
C VAL A 209 5.98 -9.81 -29.19
N ILE A 210 6.11 -10.60 -30.26
CA ILE A 210 7.39 -11.22 -30.65
C ILE A 210 8.42 -10.15 -31.06
N GLY A 211 8.03 -9.12 -31.81
CA GLY A 211 8.91 -8.02 -32.16
C GLY A 211 9.41 -7.23 -30.94
N ALA A 212 8.53 -6.97 -29.97
CA ALA A 212 8.89 -6.35 -28.69
C ALA A 212 9.83 -7.25 -27.86
N SER A 213 9.57 -8.56 -27.81
CA SER A 213 10.44 -9.55 -27.16
C SER A 213 11.84 -9.57 -27.77
N GLN A 214 11.95 -9.60 -29.11
CA GLN A 214 13.23 -9.54 -29.81
C GLN A 214 13.97 -8.23 -29.53
N PHE A 215 13.27 -7.09 -29.49
CA PHE A 215 13.86 -5.80 -29.12
C PHE A 215 14.42 -5.80 -27.70
N VAL A 216 13.67 -6.31 -26.71
CA VAL A 216 14.14 -6.42 -25.31
C VAL A 216 15.34 -7.37 -25.21
N GLY A 217 15.28 -8.54 -25.87
CA GLY A 217 16.35 -9.53 -25.82
C GLY A 217 17.67 -9.11 -26.50
N SER A 218 17.60 -8.30 -27.57
CA SER A 218 18.78 -7.84 -28.32
C SER A 218 19.29 -6.46 -27.89
N TYR A 219 18.40 -5.52 -27.56
CA TYR A 219 18.75 -4.14 -27.22
C TYR A 219 18.54 -3.75 -25.76
N GLY A 220 18.04 -4.62 -24.89
CA GLY A 220 17.69 -4.29 -23.49
C GLY A 220 18.84 -3.65 -22.69
N ILE A 221 20.09 -4.11 -22.88
CA ILE A 221 21.27 -3.50 -22.25
C ILE A 221 21.52 -2.07 -22.78
N PHE A 222 21.36 -1.84 -24.08
CA PHE A 222 21.50 -0.51 -24.67
C PHE A 222 20.37 0.44 -24.24
N VAL A 223 19.14 -0.06 -24.04
CA VAL A 223 18.03 0.70 -23.47
C VAL A 223 18.32 1.10 -22.02
N ALA A 224 18.83 0.18 -21.19
CA ALA A 224 19.21 0.47 -19.81
C ALA A 224 20.34 1.52 -19.72
N ILE A 225 21.39 1.38 -20.55
CA ILE A 225 22.47 2.38 -20.66
C ILE A 225 21.92 3.72 -21.16
N GLY A 226 21.03 3.70 -22.15
CA GLY A 226 20.34 4.88 -22.67
C GLY A 226 19.55 5.65 -21.60
N LEU A 227 18.81 4.94 -20.75
CA LEU A 227 18.08 5.54 -19.61
C LEU A 227 19.03 6.17 -18.58
N VAL A 228 20.18 5.54 -18.29
CA VAL A 228 21.19 6.12 -17.39
C VAL A 228 21.82 7.38 -17.97
N ILE A 229 22.17 7.37 -19.27
CA ILE A 229 22.69 8.54 -19.98
C ILE A 229 21.64 9.66 -20.04
N LEU A 230 20.38 9.34 -20.34
CA LEU A 230 19.27 10.29 -20.35
C LEU A 230 19.07 10.92 -18.96
N GLY A 231 19.13 10.13 -17.88
CA GLY A 231 19.07 10.61 -16.50
C GLY A 231 20.24 11.55 -16.15
N PHE A 232 21.45 11.26 -16.63
CA PHE A 232 22.61 12.15 -16.46
C PHE A 232 22.47 13.46 -17.24
N LEU A 233 22.03 13.38 -18.50
CA LEU A 233 21.76 14.56 -19.34
C LEU A 233 20.65 15.44 -18.74
N PHE A 234 19.56 14.83 -18.26
CA PHE A 234 18.48 15.54 -17.58
C PHE A 234 18.97 16.23 -16.31
N LYS A 235 19.75 15.54 -15.47
CA LYS A 235 20.39 16.11 -14.28
C LYS A 235 21.31 17.28 -14.62
N SER A 236 22.10 17.16 -15.69
CA SER A 236 23.01 18.21 -16.16
C SER A 236 22.26 19.43 -16.69
N TYR A 237 21.18 19.22 -17.46
CA TYR A 237 20.31 20.29 -17.94
C TYR A 237 19.59 21.02 -16.80
N TYR A 238 19.00 20.26 -15.85
CA TYR A 238 18.31 20.81 -14.68
C TYR A 238 19.24 21.60 -13.75
N ALA A 239 20.55 21.31 -13.73
CA ALA A 239 21.53 22.10 -13.00
C ALA A 239 21.78 23.50 -13.61
N THR A 240 21.35 23.77 -14.84
CA THR A 240 21.44 25.10 -15.45
C THR A 240 20.25 25.99 -15.03
N PRO A 241 20.42 27.30 -14.83
CA PRO A 241 19.32 28.19 -14.40
C PRO A 241 18.11 28.16 -15.35
N LYS A 242 18.36 28.20 -16.67
CA LYS A 242 17.30 28.10 -17.69
C LYS A 242 16.64 26.72 -17.71
N GLY A 243 17.42 25.65 -17.51
CA GLY A 243 16.89 24.29 -17.46
C GLY A 243 15.99 24.06 -16.25
N ARG A 244 16.43 24.52 -15.06
CA ARG A 244 15.63 24.50 -13.82
C ARG A 244 14.29 25.23 -14.04
N TYR A 245 14.31 26.47 -14.51
CA TYR A 245 13.09 27.24 -14.77
C TYR A 245 12.14 26.56 -15.77
N ASN A 246 12.67 26.07 -16.91
CA ASN A 246 11.86 25.42 -17.93
C ASN A 246 11.21 24.10 -17.45
N VAL A 247 11.96 23.30 -16.69
CA VAL A 247 11.46 22.04 -16.11
C VAL A 247 10.43 22.32 -15.02
N ASP A 248 10.74 23.24 -14.09
CA ASP A 248 9.83 23.63 -13.01
C ASP A 248 8.51 24.24 -13.54
N ALA A 249 8.58 25.03 -14.61
CA ALA A 249 7.42 25.59 -15.30
C ALA A 249 6.58 24.54 -16.05
N LEU A 250 7.22 23.52 -16.64
CA LEU A 250 6.52 22.40 -17.28
C LEU A 250 5.80 21.53 -16.23
N ILE A 251 6.48 21.24 -15.13
CA ILE A 251 5.94 20.45 -14.02
C ILE A 251 4.76 21.18 -13.35
N LEU A 252 4.84 22.50 -13.14
CA LEU A 252 3.72 23.32 -12.63
C LEU A 252 2.49 23.36 -13.54
N LYS A 253 2.64 23.00 -14.83
CA LYS A 253 1.55 22.88 -15.81
C LYS A 253 1.00 21.46 -15.95
N ALA A 254 1.63 20.46 -15.34
CA ALA A 254 1.13 19.09 -15.37
C ALA A 254 -0.20 19.01 -14.61
N PRO A 255 -1.27 18.39 -15.18
CA PRO A 255 -2.61 18.46 -14.61
C PRO A 255 -2.73 17.80 -13.23
N ILE A 256 -1.93 16.76 -12.97
CA ILE A 256 -1.94 15.97 -11.73
C ILE A 256 -0.95 16.54 -10.70
N PHE A 257 0.33 16.71 -11.08
CA PHE A 257 1.38 17.15 -10.15
C PHE A 257 1.46 18.67 -9.95
N GLY A 258 1.03 19.46 -10.93
CA GLY A 258 1.12 20.93 -10.92
C GLY A 258 0.33 21.59 -9.80
N PRO A 259 -0.96 21.23 -9.58
CA PRO A 259 -1.75 21.73 -8.45
C PRO A 259 -1.13 21.41 -7.09
N LEU A 260 -0.67 20.16 -6.89
CA LEU A 260 -0.02 19.71 -5.66
C LEU A 260 1.28 20.50 -5.38
N LEU A 261 2.16 20.63 -6.37
CA LEU A 261 3.43 21.36 -6.20
C LEU A 261 3.24 22.86 -5.97
N ARG A 262 2.19 23.44 -6.55
CA ARG A 262 1.76 24.81 -6.25
C ARG A 262 1.30 24.94 -4.79
N LYS A 263 0.43 24.04 -4.29
CA LYS A 263 0.03 24.01 -2.87
C LYS A 263 1.24 23.86 -1.93
N ILE A 264 2.16 22.93 -2.22
CA ILE A 264 3.39 22.70 -1.43
C ILE A 264 4.25 23.97 -1.35
N SER A 265 4.44 24.66 -2.48
CA SER A 265 5.31 25.83 -2.51
C SER A 265 4.66 27.05 -1.86
N VAL A 266 3.33 27.19 -1.97
CA VAL A 266 2.54 28.20 -1.23
C VAL A 266 2.64 27.95 0.28
N ALA A 267 2.37 26.71 0.74
CA ALA A 267 2.46 26.34 2.16
C ALA A 267 3.86 26.64 2.74
N ARG A 268 4.92 26.28 2.00
CA ARG A 268 6.29 26.55 2.42
C ARG A 268 6.61 28.04 2.43
N PHE A 269 6.22 28.78 1.40
CA PHE A 269 6.39 30.24 1.35
C PHE A 269 5.74 30.89 2.56
N THR A 270 4.45 30.64 2.82
CA THR A 270 3.74 31.30 3.92
C THR A 270 4.23 30.83 5.29
N ARG A 271 4.57 29.54 5.47
CA ARG A 271 5.17 29.03 6.72
C ARG A 271 6.50 29.71 7.02
N THR A 272 7.44 29.70 6.07
CA THR A 272 8.77 30.29 6.27
C THR A 272 8.68 31.81 6.43
N MET A 273 7.82 32.49 5.68
CA MET A 273 7.59 33.94 5.81
C MET A 273 7.01 34.29 7.18
N ALA A 274 5.99 33.56 7.67
CA ALA A 274 5.43 33.74 9.00
C ALA A 274 6.49 33.56 10.09
N THR A 275 7.27 32.47 10.03
CA THR A 275 8.30 32.15 11.02
C THR A 275 9.43 33.18 11.06
N LEU A 276 9.81 33.77 9.92
CA LEU A 276 10.81 34.84 9.85
C LEU A 276 10.29 36.18 10.38
N ILE A 277 9.09 36.60 9.97
CA ILE A 277 8.45 37.83 10.48
C ILE A 277 8.25 37.76 12.00
N ALA A 278 7.72 36.63 12.51
CA ALA A 278 7.55 36.39 13.93
C ALA A 278 8.86 36.57 14.72
N SER A 279 9.98 36.25 14.07
CA SER A 279 11.33 36.28 14.63
C SER A 279 12.03 37.63 14.45
N GLY A 280 11.30 38.67 14.05
CA GLY A 280 11.82 40.03 13.92
C GLY A 280 12.75 40.25 12.72
N VAL A 281 12.80 39.31 11.77
CA VAL A 281 13.63 39.46 10.56
C VAL A 281 12.99 40.51 9.63
N PRO A 282 13.76 41.46 9.05
CA PRO A 282 13.23 42.48 8.15
C PRO A 282 12.55 41.88 6.91
N ILE A 283 11.44 42.47 6.47
CA ILE A 283 10.59 41.88 5.42
C ILE A 283 11.32 41.63 4.09
N LEU A 284 12.30 42.47 3.73
CA LEU A 284 13.10 42.30 2.51
C LEU A 284 14.08 41.12 2.59
N ASP A 285 14.57 40.81 3.78
CA ASP A 285 15.39 39.62 4.05
C ASP A 285 14.51 38.37 4.13
N CYS A 286 13.32 38.49 4.72
CA CYS A 286 12.30 37.43 4.71
C CYS A 286 11.95 37.01 3.28
N LEU A 287 11.76 37.96 2.35
CA LEU A 287 11.49 37.65 0.95
C LEU A 287 12.69 37.00 0.23
N ASP A 288 13.92 37.41 0.55
CA ASP A 288 15.13 36.80 -0.02
C ASP A 288 15.28 35.33 0.38
N ILE A 289 15.13 35.05 1.67
CA ILE A 289 15.24 33.70 2.24
C ILE A 289 14.08 32.83 1.73
N THR A 290 12.84 33.34 1.75
CA THR A 290 11.66 32.58 1.32
C THR A 290 11.68 32.27 -0.18
N ALA A 291 12.17 33.18 -1.03
CA ALA A 291 12.37 32.94 -2.45
C ALA A 291 13.25 31.70 -2.68
N ARG A 292 14.44 31.68 -2.07
CA ARG A 292 15.42 30.57 -2.20
C ARG A 292 14.90 29.25 -1.62
N THR A 293 14.11 29.29 -0.54
CA THR A 293 13.57 28.07 0.09
C THR A 293 12.28 27.53 -0.55
N SER A 294 11.56 28.35 -1.34
CA SER A 294 10.27 28.00 -1.98
C SER A 294 10.31 26.68 -2.75
N GLY A 295 11.46 26.35 -3.35
CA GLY A 295 11.76 25.05 -3.94
C GLY A 295 11.39 24.88 -5.41
N ASN A 296 10.82 25.90 -6.04
CA ASN A 296 10.48 25.91 -7.47
C ASN A 296 10.93 27.25 -8.09
N ALA A 297 11.71 27.20 -9.17
CA ALA A 297 12.34 28.37 -9.77
C ALA A 297 11.35 29.42 -10.32
N VAL A 298 10.14 29.02 -10.71
CA VAL A 298 9.09 29.97 -11.16
C VAL A 298 8.56 30.78 -9.98
N ILE A 299 8.50 30.16 -8.80
CA ILE A 299 7.96 30.74 -7.56
C ILE A 299 9.03 31.59 -6.87
N GLU A 300 10.28 31.13 -6.91
CA GLU A 300 11.47 31.89 -6.53
C GLU A 300 11.55 33.21 -7.30
N GLU A 301 11.45 33.19 -8.64
CA GLU A 301 11.43 34.40 -9.48
C GLU A 301 10.22 35.31 -9.17
N ALA A 302 9.04 34.73 -8.93
CA ALA A 302 7.86 35.48 -8.53
C ALA A 302 8.07 36.24 -7.21
N ILE A 303 8.65 35.59 -6.19
CA ILE A 303 8.95 36.22 -4.89
C ILE A 303 10.03 37.30 -5.05
N PHE A 304 11.06 37.09 -5.89
CA PHE A 304 12.04 38.14 -6.20
C PHE A 304 11.41 39.37 -6.88
N SER A 305 10.43 39.19 -7.77
CA SER A 305 9.68 40.30 -8.35
C SER A 305 8.85 41.07 -7.31
N VAL A 306 8.29 40.37 -6.32
CA VAL A 306 7.57 40.97 -5.19
C VAL A 306 8.53 41.78 -4.30
N LYS A 307 9.70 41.23 -3.98
CA LYS A 307 10.76 41.94 -3.23
C LYS A 307 11.13 43.25 -3.91
N LYS A 308 11.43 43.22 -5.20
CA LYS A 308 11.78 44.42 -5.97
C LYS A 308 10.65 45.46 -5.98
N ALA A 309 9.39 45.04 -6.09
CA ALA A 309 8.25 45.95 -6.04
C ALA A 309 8.10 46.65 -4.68
N ILE A 310 8.46 45.99 -3.58
CA ILE A 310 8.44 46.56 -2.22
C ILE A 310 9.65 47.50 -2.00
N GLU A 311 10.82 47.18 -2.56
CA GLU A 311 11.97 48.11 -2.63
C GLU A 311 11.61 49.40 -3.42
N GLU A 312 10.75 49.29 -4.43
CA GLU A 312 10.15 50.41 -5.17
C GLU A 312 8.97 51.09 -4.43
N GLY A 313 8.62 50.65 -3.21
CA GLY A 313 7.58 51.26 -2.37
C GLY A 313 6.13 50.85 -2.70
N ARG A 314 5.91 49.75 -3.43
CA ARG A 314 4.58 49.20 -3.72
C ARG A 314 4.15 48.18 -2.65
N THR A 315 2.84 47.93 -2.56
CA THR A 315 2.27 46.90 -1.67
C THR A 315 2.63 45.49 -2.13
N ILE A 316 2.52 44.51 -1.23
CA ILE A 316 2.85 43.10 -1.53
C ILE A 316 1.80 42.47 -2.46
N VAL A 317 0.56 42.95 -2.40
CA VAL A 317 -0.64 42.36 -3.04
C VAL A 317 -0.57 42.34 -4.57
N ASP A 318 -0.28 43.48 -5.20
CA ASP A 318 -0.29 43.63 -6.67
C ASP A 318 0.74 42.73 -7.39
N PRO A 319 2.03 42.69 -7.00
CA PRO A 319 3.01 41.80 -7.63
C PRO A 319 2.71 40.31 -7.35
N LEU A 320 2.21 39.97 -6.15
CA LEU A 320 1.74 38.61 -5.85
C LEU A 320 0.62 38.18 -6.81
N LYS A 321 -0.37 39.06 -7.04
CA LYS A 321 -1.48 38.82 -7.97
C LYS A 321 -1.01 38.69 -9.41
N ALA A 322 -0.10 39.57 -9.86
CA ALA A 322 0.45 39.57 -11.21
C ALA A 322 1.23 38.30 -11.54
N SER A 323 1.82 37.62 -10.54
CA SER A 323 2.57 36.37 -10.74
C SER A 323 1.75 35.20 -11.28
N GLY A 324 0.43 35.15 -11.02
CA GLY A 324 -0.45 34.02 -11.38
C GLY A 324 -0.15 32.68 -10.67
N VAL A 325 0.87 32.64 -9.81
CA VAL A 325 1.27 31.45 -9.03
C VAL A 325 0.38 31.30 -7.79
N PHE A 326 0.21 32.39 -7.03
CA PHE A 326 -0.48 32.38 -5.75
C PHE A 326 -2.01 32.41 -5.93
N PRO A 327 -2.76 31.49 -5.29
CA PRO A 327 -4.22 31.53 -5.32
C PRO A 327 -4.79 32.83 -4.75
N GLN A 328 -5.92 33.29 -5.29
CA GLN A 328 -6.53 34.57 -4.91
C GLN A 328 -6.81 34.70 -3.40
N MET A 329 -7.12 33.60 -2.71
CA MET A 329 -7.27 33.59 -1.24
C MET A 329 -5.99 34.08 -0.53
N VAL A 330 -4.83 33.55 -0.92
CA VAL A 330 -3.52 33.90 -0.33
C VAL A 330 -3.22 35.38 -0.52
N VAL A 331 -3.41 35.86 -1.75
CA VAL A 331 -3.23 37.28 -2.14
C VAL A 331 -4.13 38.18 -1.28
N SER A 332 -5.40 37.82 -1.12
CA SER A 332 -6.37 38.60 -0.33
C SER A 332 -6.04 38.60 1.17
N MET A 333 -5.69 37.45 1.76
CA MET A 333 -5.36 37.36 3.18
C MET A 333 -4.03 38.07 3.52
N ILE A 334 -3.05 38.05 2.61
CA ILE A 334 -1.83 38.85 2.74
C ILE A 334 -2.16 40.34 2.72
N GLY A 335 -3.02 40.81 1.80
CA GLY A 335 -3.44 42.21 1.75
C GLY A 335 -4.19 42.69 3.01
N VAL A 336 -5.07 41.84 3.57
CA VAL A 336 -5.71 42.13 4.87
C VAL A 336 -4.68 42.16 6.01
N GLY A 337 -3.72 41.23 6.01
CA GLY A 337 -2.63 41.19 7.00
C GLY A 337 -1.68 42.39 6.92
N GLU A 338 -1.36 42.85 5.71
CA GLU A 338 -0.55 44.04 5.43
C GLU A 338 -1.27 45.30 5.93
N ALA A 339 -2.54 45.50 5.54
CA ALA A 339 -3.34 46.65 5.95
C ALA A 339 -3.66 46.70 7.46
N ALA A 340 -3.80 45.54 8.12
CA ALA A 340 -4.08 45.43 9.54
C ALA A 340 -2.82 45.32 10.42
N GLY A 341 -1.61 45.29 9.85
CA GLY A 341 -0.35 45.05 10.57
C GLY A 341 -0.23 43.64 11.18
N ALA A 342 -1.12 42.72 10.82
CA ALA A 342 -1.24 41.36 11.38
C ALA A 342 -0.73 40.27 10.41
N LEU A 343 0.29 40.59 9.62
CA LEU A 343 0.79 39.76 8.52
C LEU A 343 1.28 38.37 8.99
N GLU A 344 1.96 38.29 10.15
CA GLU A 344 2.38 37.02 10.78
C GLU A 344 1.20 36.06 11.01
N VAL A 345 0.12 36.57 11.61
CA VAL A 345 -1.06 35.78 11.98
C VAL A 345 -1.76 35.27 10.72
N MET A 346 -1.92 36.14 9.71
CA MET A 346 -2.53 35.75 8.44
C MET A 346 -1.68 34.72 7.70
N LEU A 347 -0.36 34.91 7.57
CA LEU A 347 0.54 33.95 6.95
C LEU A 347 0.54 32.60 7.68
N THR A 348 0.48 32.59 9.01
CA THR A 348 0.39 31.37 9.82
C THR A 348 -0.90 30.60 9.50
N LYS A 349 -2.05 31.28 9.44
CA LYS A 349 -3.34 30.64 9.08
C LYS A 349 -3.36 30.13 7.64
N ILE A 350 -2.77 30.86 6.70
CA ILE A 350 -2.62 30.38 5.31
C ILE A 350 -1.70 29.14 5.28
N ALA A 351 -0.60 29.14 6.05
CA ALA A 351 0.32 28.01 6.12
C ALA A 351 -0.33 26.75 6.71
N ASP A 352 -1.09 26.86 7.80
CA ASP A 352 -1.82 25.74 8.39
C ASP A 352 -2.84 25.17 7.38
N PHE A 353 -3.66 26.03 6.76
CA PHE A 353 -4.64 25.61 5.75
C PHE A 353 -4.01 24.94 4.52
N TYR A 354 -2.93 25.51 3.96
CA TYR A 354 -2.26 24.92 2.80
C TYR A 354 -1.41 23.69 3.15
N GLU A 355 -0.99 23.48 4.39
CA GLU A 355 -0.41 22.19 4.84
C GLU A 355 -1.48 21.08 4.82
N GLU A 356 -2.67 21.33 5.36
CA GLU A 356 -3.80 20.37 5.31
C GLU A 356 -4.22 20.05 3.86
N GLU A 357 -4.38 21.07 3.01
CA GLU A 357 -4.69 20.93 1.59
C GLU A 357 -3.61 20.17 0.79
N VAL A 358 -2.36 20.15 1.25
CA VAL A 358 -1.27 19.35 0.69
C VAL A 358 -1.39 17.90 1.11
N ASP A 359 -1.61 17.63 2.41
CA ASP A 359 -1.77 16.26 2.92
C ASP A 359 -2.97 15.56 2.26
N SER A 360 -4.11 16.26 2.09
CA SER A 360 -5.25 15.77 1.31
C SER A 360 -4.89 15.50 -0.16
N ALA A 361 -4.24 16.45 -0.84
CA ALA A 361 -3.88 16.29 -2.25
C ALA A 361 -2.84 15.18 -2.51
N VAL A 362 -2.00 14.86 -1.52
CA VAL A 362 -1.11 13.68 -1.55
C VAL A 362 -1.93 12.38 -1.46
N GLY A 363 -2.99 12.35 -0.63
CA GLY A 363 -3.94 11.23 -0.55
C GLY A 363 -4.74 11.02 -1.84
N ASP A 364 -5.30 12.09 -2.40
CA ASP A 364 -6.04 12.07 -3.66
C ASP A 364 -5.19 11.55 -4.81
N LEU A 365 -3.92 11.99 -4.87
CA LEU A 365 -2.94 11.53 -5.86
C LEU A 365 -2.70 10.00 -5.79
N MET A 366 -2.64 9.43 -4.59
CA MET A 366 -2.49 7.97 -4.43
C MET A 366 -3.72 7.23 -4.96
N THR A 367 -4.92 7.70 -4.59
CA THR A 367 -6.20 7.11 -4.99
C THR A 367 -6.43 7.21 -6.51
N ALA A 368 -5.92 8.26 -7.17
CA ALA A 368 -5.99 8.43 -8.62
C ALA A 368 -4.95 7.58 -9.38
N LEU A 369 -3.75 7.38 -8.82
CA LEU A 369 -2.69 6.60 -9.46
C LEU A 369 -2.94 5.09 -9.41
N GLU A 370 -3.59 4.57 -8.37
CA GLU A 370 -3.82 3.13 -8.19
C GLU A 370 -4.65 2.51 -9.34
N PRO A 371 -5.85 3.02 -9.70
CA PRO A 371 -6.57 2.55 -10.89
C PRO A 371 -5.74 2.70 -12.15
N ALA A 372 -5.02 3.83 -12.31
CA ALA A 372 -4.18 4.10 -13.48
C ALA A 372 -3.00 3.13 -13.66
N MET A 373 -2.58 2.41 -12.61
CA MET A 373 -1.53 1.37 -12.61
C MET A 373 -2.07 -0.07 -12.71
N ILE A 374 -3.38 -0.27 -12.49
CA ILE A 374 -4.09 -1.52 -12.81
C ILE A 374 -4.52 -1.48 -14.30
N VAL A 375 -4.97 -0.29 -14.74
CA VAL A 375 -4.74 0.28 -16.07
C VAL A 375 -3.22 0.31 -16.35
N VAL A 376 -2.73 0.36 -17.60
CA VAL A 376 -1.31 0.18 -17.99
C VAL A 376 -0.68 -1.20 -17.67
N LEU A 377 -1.15 -1.96 -16.67
CA LEU A 377 -0.71 -3.34 -16.42
C LEU A 377 -1.60 -4.41 -17.07
N GLY A 378 -2.93 -4.26 -17.01
CA GLY A 378 -3.89 -5.30 -17.40
C GLY A 378 -3.88 -5.72 -18.88
N VAL A 379 -3.76 -4.77 -19.82
CA VAL A 379 -3.73 -4.95 -21.29
C VAL A 379 -2.29 -5.15 -21.72
N THR A 380 -1.31 -4.58 -21.01
CA THR A 380 0.09 -4.96 -21.25
C THR A 380 0.29 -6.45 -20.97
N VAL A 381 -0.16 -6.97 -19.83
CA VAL A 381 -0.02 -8.40 -19.49
C VAL A 381 -1.06 -9.26 -20.23
N GLY A 382 -2.35 -8.90 -20.16
CA GLY A 382 -3.45 -9.61 -20.82
C GLY A 382 -3.32 -9.63 -22.34
N GLY A 383 -2.90 -8.53 -22.96
CA GLY A 383 -2.60 -8.44 -24.38
C GLY A 383 -1.43 -9.34 -24.80
N ILE A 384 -0.39 -9.50 -23.96
CA ILE A 384 0.65 -10.51 -24.19
C ILE A 384 0.05 -11.93 -24.11
N VAL A 385 -0.73 -12.25 -23.08
CA VAL A 385 -1.32 -13.58 -22.87
C VAL A 385 -2.27 -13.96 -24.02
N ILE A 386 -3.23 -13.10 -24.38
CA ILE A 386 -4.17 -13.31 -25.49
C ILE A 386 -3.41 -13.54 -26.80
N SER A 387 -2.35 -12.76 -27.04
CA SER A 387 -1.51 -12.89 -28.22
C SER A 387 -0.76 -14.23 -28.30
N MET A 388 -0.46 -14.88 -27.17
CA MET A 388 0.19 -16.19 -27.13
C MET A 388 -0.79 -17.37 -27.29
N TYR A 389 -2.04 -17.26 -26.83
CA TYR A 389 -3.03 -18.34 -26.96
C TYR A 389 -3.70 -18.45 -28.33
N MET A 390 -3.84 -17.33 -29.05
CA MET A 390 -4.57 -17.27 -30.33
C MET A 390 -4.13 -18.32 -31.40
N PRO A 391 -2.83 -18.63 -31.59
CA PRO A 391 -2.41 -19.63 -32.58
C PRO A 391 -2.85 -21.07 -32.27
N ILE A 392 -3.10 -21.42 -31.01
CA ILE A 392 -3.36 -22.81 -30.59
C ILE A 392 -4.69 -23.32 -31.14
N PHE A 393 -5.73 -22.48 -31.15
CA PHE A 393 -7.06 -22.85 -31.65
C PHE A 393 -7.08 -23.14 -33.17
N SER A 394 -6.21 -22.48 -33.95
CA SER A 394 -6.18 -22.68 -35.41
C SER A 394 -5.62 -24.06 -35.80
N LEU A 395 -4.77 -24.65 -34.96
CA LEU A 395 -4.14 -25.94 -35.19
C LEU A 395 -5.11 -27.12 -35.06
N ILE A 396 -5.95 -27.13 -34.03
CA ILE A 396 -6.88 -28.24 -33.74
C ILE A 396 -7.91 -28.39 -34.87
N LEU A 397 -8.47 -27.28 -35.34
CA LEU A 397 -9.42 -27.25 -36.46
C LEU A 397 -8.79 -27.78 -37.77
N ARG A 398 -7.49 -27.52 -37.99
CA ARG A 398 -6.77 -27.94 -39.20
C ARG A 398 -6.64 -29.47 -39.29
N LEU A 399 -6.47 -30.17 -38.18
CA LEU A 399 -6.31 -31.64 -38.16
C LEU A 399 -7.59 -32.39 -38.58
N ILE A 400 -8.75 -31.97 -38.06
CA ILE A 400 -10.05 -32.58 -38.41
C ILE A 400 -10.33 -32.39 -39.91
N TYR A 401 -10.03 -31.20 -40.44
CA TYR A 401 -10.19 -30.87 -41.85
C TYR A 401 -9.33 -31.76 -42.77
N VAL A 402 -8.04 -31.97 -42.41
CA VAL A 402 -7.12 -32.82 -43.20
C VAL A 402 -7.64 -34.25 -43.35
N ARG A 403 -8.15 -34.88 -42.28
CA ARG A 403 -8.72 -36.25 -42.34
C ARG A 403 -9.85 -36.35 -43.38
N LEU A 404 -10.80 -35.42 -43.33
CA LEU A 404 -11.96 -35.41 -44.23
C LEU A 404 -11.54 -35.15 -45.68
N VAL A 405 -10.62 -34.22 -45.92
CA VAL A 405 -10.10 -33.93 -47.27
C VAL A 405 -9.39 -35.15 -47.86
N VAL A 406 -8.49 -35.79 -47.11
CA VAL A 406 -7.76 -36.98 -47.61
C VAL A 406 -8.73 -38.09 -47.99
N PHE A 407 -9.69 -38.43 -47.13
CA PHE A 407 -10.68 -39.47 -47.45
C PHE A 407 -11.48 -39.14 -48.71
N THR A 408 -11.91 -37.88 -48.86
CA THR A 408 -12.69 -37.40 -50.02
C THR A 408 -11.89 -37.44 -51.31
N VAL A 409 -10.60 -37.08 -51.27
CA VAL A 409 -9.70 -37.13 -52.43
C VAL A 409 -9.48 -38.57 -52.91
N PHE A 410 -9.23 -39.51 -51.99
CA PHE A 410 -9.09 -40.94 -52.33
C PHE A 410 -10.39 -41.52 -52.91
N ALA A 411 -11.55 -41.17 -52.35
CA ALA A 411 -12.85 -41.59 -52.90
C ALA A 411 -13.09 -41.00 -54.32
N ALA A 412 -12.81 -39.71 -54.52
CA ALA A 412 -13.00 -39.04 -55.82
C ALA A 412 -12.07 -39.59 -56.92
N ALA A 413 -10.81 -39.86 -56.59
CA ALA A 413 -9.84 -40.47 -57.51
C ALA A 413 -10.30 -41.83 -58.04
N GLU A 414 -11.06 -42.58 -57.24
CA GLU A 414 -11.55 -43.90 -57.62
C GLU A 414 -12.87 -43.87 -58.41
N VAL A 415 -13.75 -42.92 -58.12
CA VAL A 415 -14.94 -42.65 -58.97
C VAL A 415 -14.50 -42.36 -60.42
N ILE A 416 -13.41 -41.60 -60.60
CA ILE A 416 -12.86 -41.28 -61.92
C ILE A 416 -12.35 -42.53 -62.67
N ARG A 417 -11.90 -43.56 -61.94
CA ARG A 417 -11.35 -44.80 -62.54
C ARG A 417 -12.39 -45.90 -62.77
N ASN A 418 -13.67 -45.69 -62.42
CA ASN A 418 -14.77 -46.63 -62.62
C ASN A 418 -14.56 -48.06 -62.06
N VAL A 419 -13.74 -48.20 -61.00
CA VAL A 419 -13.40 -49.50 -60.40
C VAL A 419 -14.53 -50.04 -59.48
N MET A 420 -15.33 -49.14 -58.88
CA MET A 420 -16.49 -49.48 -58.06
C MET A 420 -17.82 -49.21 -58.77
N PRO A 421 -18.90 -49.95 -58.43
CA PRO A 421 -20.26 -49.51 -58.70
C PRO A 421 -20.53 -48.17 -58.02
N SER A 422 -21.08 -47.20 -58.74
CA SER A 422 -21.33 -45.83 -58.24
C SER A 422 -22.11 -45.80 -56.91
N ARG A 423 -23.06 -46.73 -56.76
CA ARG A 423 -23.86 -46.91 -55.53
C ARG A 423 -23.00 -47.26 -54.31
N ASP A 424 -22.08 -48.22 -54.42
CA ASP A 424 -21.29 -48.70 -53.29
C ASP A 424 -20.34 -47.62 -52.78
N MET A 425 -19.76 -46.82 -53.70
CA MET A 425 -18.93 -45.67 -53.33
C MET A 425 -19.75 -44.54 -52.66
N THR A 426 -20.96 -44.24 -53.14
CA THR A 426 -21.82 -43.24 -52.47
C THR A 426 -22.24 -43.66 -51.06
N ILE A 427 -22.47 -44.96 -50.84
CA ILE A 427 -22.77 -45.52 -49.52
C ILE A 427 -21.54 -45.43 -48.61
N LEU A 428 -20.35 -45.76 -49.11
CA LEU A 428 -19.09 -45.65 -48.36
C LEU A 428 -18.79 -44.20 -47.93
N LEU A 429 -18.89 -43.25 -48.87
CA LEU A 429 -18.66 -41.83 -48.61
C LEU A 429 -19.68 -41.30 -47.57
N GLY A 430 -20.97 -41.61 -47.78
CA GLY A 430 -22.03 -41.26 -46.83
C GLY A 430 -21.80 -41.85 -45.44
N ALA A 431 -21.40 -43.13 -45.36
CA ALA A 431 -21.09 -43.79 -44.10
C ALA A 431 -19.93 -43.11 -43.37
N VAL A 432 -18.83 -42.74 -44.04
CA VAL A 432 -17.70 -42.08 -43.37
C VAL A 432 -18.02 -40.65 -42.93
N TYR A 433 -18.80 -39.88 -43.70
CA TYR A 433 -19.27 -38.57 -43.26
C TYR A 433 -20.23 -38.67 -42.07
N VAL A 434 -21.19 -39.59 -42.11
CA VAL A 434 -22.13 -39.82 -41.00
C VAL A 434 -21.41 -40.34 -39.77
N LEU A 435 -20.50 -41.32 -39.89
CA LEU A 435 -19.69 -41.81 -38.78
C LEU A 435 -18.82 -40.69 -38.21
N SER A 436 -18.17 -39.88 -39.04
CA SER A 436 -17.38 -38.73 -38.57
C SER A 436 -18.23 -37.70 -37.82
N ALA A 437 -19.45 -37.42 -38.30
CA ALA A 437 -20.39 -36.54 -37.61
C ALA A 437 -20.93 -37.15 -36.30
N CYS A 438 -21.21 -38.46 -36.29
CA CYS A 438 -21.60 -39.21 -35.11
C CYS A 438 -20.49 -39.26 -34.06
N TRP A 439 -19.22 -39.48 -34.45
CA TRP A 439 -18.09 -39.40 -33.55
C TRP A 439 -17.87 -37.99 -33.00
N PHE A 440 -18.05 -36.94 -33.84
CA PHE A 440 -18.03 -35.54 -33.39
C PHE A 440 -19.19 -35.21 -32.42
N ALA A 441 -20.35 -35.84 -32.58
CA ALA A 441 -21.48 -35.72 -31.66
C ALA A 441 -21.27 -36.53 -30.37
N LEU A 442 -20.73 -37.75 -30.44
CA LEU A 442 -20.37 -38.56 -29.27
C LEU A 442 -19.27 -37.90 -28.42
N LEU A 443 -18.31 -37.22 -29.06
CA LEU A 443 -17.31 -36.38 -28.40
C LEU A 443 -17.93 -35.22 -27.59
N LYS A 444 -19.22 -34.90 -27.80
CA LYS A 444 -20.00 -33.94 -26.98
C LYS A 444 -20.89 -34.62 -25.92
N LEU A 445 -20.98 -35.95 -25.88
CA LEU A 445 -21.97 -36.70 -25.10
C LEU A 445 -21.37 -37.63 -24.05
N ASP A 446 -20.29 -38.36 -24.35
CA ASP A 446 -19.67 -39.32 -23.42
C ASP A 446 -18.32 -38.80 -22.90
N LYS A 447 -17.95 -39.21 -21.68
CA LYS A 447 -16.66 -38.89 -21.03
C LYS A 447 -15.59 -39.97 -21.23
N SER A 448 -15.97 -41.19 -21.65
CA SER A 448 -15.02 -42.31 -21.84
C SER A 448 -14.54 -42.44 -23.28
N TYR A 449 -13.76 -41.46 -23.74
CA TYR A 449 -13.24 -41.42 -25.11
C TYR A 449 -12.38 -42.63 -25.50
N VAL A 450 -11.85 -43.38 -24.53
CA VAL A 450 -10.99 -44.55 -24.78
C VAL A 450 -11.77 -45.67 -25.47
N LEU A 451 -12.94 -46.07 -24.94
CA LEU A 451 -13.76 -47.11 -25.56
C LEU A 451 -14.32 -46.65 -26.91
N GLN A 452 -14.70 -45.37 -27.00
CA GLN A 452 -15.10 -44.73 -28.26
C GLN A 452 -14.00 -44.82 -29.33
N SER A 453 -12.76 -44.46 -28.99
CA SER A 453 -11.62 -44.54 -29.91
C SER A 453 -11.29 -45.98 -30.33
N TYR A 454 -11.34 -46.97 -29.41
CA TYR A 454 -11.21 -48.38 -29.77
C TYR A 454 -12.31 -48.83 -30.75
N ALA A 455 -13.56 -48.42 -30.52
CA ALA A 455 -14.67 -48.74 -31.43
C ALA A 455 -14.52 -48.02 -32.78
N GLN A 456 -14.12 -46.75 -32.80
CA GLN A 456 -13.85 -45.99 -34.02
C GLN A 456 -12.77 -46.68 -34.86
N ILE A 457 -11.61 -46.99 -34.26
CA ILE A 457 -10.49 -47.60 -34.98
C ILE A 457 -10.84 -49.01 -35.47
N ALA A 458 -11.61 -49.79 -34.70
CA ALA A 458 -12.11 -51.08 -35.17
C ALA A 458 -13.08 -50.94 -36.36
N VAL A 459 -13.99 -49.97 -36.33
CA VAL A 459 -14.93 -49.69 -37.43
C VAL A 459 -14.19 -49.16 -38.67
N ASP A 460 -13.27 -48.21 -38.49
CA ASP A 460 -12.50 -47.62 -39.58
C ASP A 460 -11.57 -48.68 -40.24
N LEU A 461 -10.92 -49.56 -39.46
CA LEU A 461 -10.17 -50.70 -39.98
C LEU A 461 -11.06 -51.70 -40.77
N LEU A 462 -12.25 -52.03 -40.27
CA LEU A 462 -13.19 -52.89 -41.01
C LEU A 462 -13.69 -52.23 -42.29
N LEU A 463 -13.94 -50.92 -42.27
CA LEU A 463 -14.38 -50.12 -43.42
C LEU A 463 -13.28 -49.99 -44.48
N ILE A 464 -12.02 -49.79 -44.08
CA ILE A 464 -10.85 -49.85 -44.97
C ILE A 464 -10.73 -51.26 -45.59
N THR A 465 -10.84 -52.32 -44.78
CA THR A 465 -10.77 -53.72 -45.26
C THR A 465 -11.88 -54.05 -46.27
N TRP A 466 -13.11 -53.61 -46.00
CA TRP A 466 -14.24 -53.74 -46.90
C TRP A 466 -14.02 -52.96 -48.21
N THR A 467 -13.46 -51.75 -48.12
CA THR A 467 -13.10 -50.93 -49.29
C THR A 467 -12.04 -51.63 -50.14
N VAL A 468 -10.97 -52.13 -49.51
CA VAL A 468 -9.88 -52.89 -50.16
C VAL A 468 -10.40 -54.14 -50.87
N ASN A 469 -11.30 -54.91 -50.22
CA ASN A 469 -11.96 -56.07 -50.82
C ASN A 469 -12.72 -55.73 -52.12
N ARG A 470 -13.38 -54.57 -52.16
CA ARG A 470 -14.23 -54.15 -53.29
C ARG A 470 -13.48 -53.39 -54.40
N THR A 471 -12.25 -52.93 -54.18
CA THR A 471 -11.51 -52.01 -55.08
C THR A 471 -10.27 -52.61 -55.76
N GLY A 472 -9.95 -53.89 -55.54
CA GLY A 472 -8.75 -54.50 -56.16
C GLY A 472 -8.01 -55.52 -55.31
N GLY A 473 -8.41 -55.73 -54.04
CA GLY A 473 -7.72 -56.66 -53.15
C GLY A 473 -6.25 -56.31 -53.01
N VAL A 474 -5.38 -57.13 -53.60
CA VAL A 474 -3.91 -56.96 -53.63
C VAL A 474 -3.49 -55.64 -54.29
N ASP A 475 -4.17 -55.23 -55.37
CA ASP A 475 -3.84 -54.02 -56.13
C ASP A 475 -4.58 -52.77 -55.63
N SER A 476 -5.33 -52.87 -54.52
CA SER A 476 -6.11 -51.74 -54.01
C SER A 476 -5.23 -50.65 -53.41
N TYR A 477 -5.31 -49.45 -53.98
CA TYR A 477 -4.70 -48.23 -53.42
C TYR A 477 -5.21 -47.89 -52.01
N PHE A 478 -6.39 -48.37 -51.62
CA PHE A 478 -6.96 -48.15 -50.29
C PHE A 478 -6.23 -48.93 -49.18
N SER A 479 -5.35 -49.88 -49.54
CA SER A 479 -4.37 -50.46 -48.61
C SER A 479 -3.49 -49.38 -47.96
N SER A 480 -3.30 -48.23 -48.63
CA SER A 480 -2.57 -47.11 -48.05
C SER A 480 -3.31 -46.41 -46.89
N LEU A 481 -4.64 -46.57 -46.78
CA LEU A 481 -5.41 -45.97 -45.69
C LEU A 481 -5.14 -46.64 -44.33
N TYR A 482 -4.68 -47.90 -44.29
CA TYR A 482 -4.23 -48.52 -43.05
C TYR A 482 -3.09 -47.73 -42.39
N PHE A 483 -2.15 -47.16 -43.16
CA PHE A 483 -1.10 -46.31 -42.60
C PHE A 483 -1.66 -45.05 -41.94
N LEU A 484 -2.64 -44.40 -42.57
CA LEU A 484 -3.31 -43.23 -42.02
C LEU A 484 -4.04 -43.59 -40.72
N GLU A 485 -4.72 -44.73 -40.70
CA GLU A 485 -5.46 -45.21 -39.52
C GLU A 485 -4.51 -45.58 -38.36
N ILE A 486 -3.34 -46.15 -38.66
CA ILE A 486 -2.29 -46.42 -37.66
C ILE A 486 -1.74 -45.11 -37.04
N VAL A 487 -1.57 -44.06 -37.84
CA VAL A 487 -1.15 -42.73 -37.35
C VAL A 487 -2.26 -42.07 -36.53
N MET A 488 -3.52 -42.13 -36.98
CA MET A 488 -4.67 -41.64 -36.21
C MET A 488 -4.81 -42.41 -34.88
N SER A 489 -4.56 -43.72 -34.89
CA SER A 489 -4.58 -44.58 -33.71
C SER A 489 -3.51 -44.24 -32.68
N SER A 490 -2.34 -43.75 -33.09
CA SER A 490 -1.30 -43.30 -32.15
C SER A 490 -1.72 -42.01 -31.42
N ILE A 491 -2.43 -41.13 -32.12
CA ILE A 491 -2.95 -39.87 -31.58
C ILE A 491 -4.17 -40.12 -30.66
N LEU A 492 -5.05 -41.07 -31.01
CA LEU A 492 -6.33 -41.31 -30.32
C LEU A 492 -6.28 -42.31 -29.14
N LEU A 493 -5.36 -43.30 -29.18
CA LEU A 493 -5.31 -44.42 -28.22
C LEU A 493 -3.96 -44.55 -27.50
N GLU A 494 -3.17 -43.48 -27.49
CA GLU A 494 -1.98 -43.37 -26.65
C GLU A 494 -0.95 -44.50 -26.91
N ARG A 495 -0.19 -44.88 -25.89
CA ARG A 495 0.98 -45.78 -25.93
C ARG A 495 0.71 -47.20 -26.45
N ARG A 496 -0.56 -47.61 -26.57
CA ARG A 496 -0.96 -48.93 -27.07
C ARG A 496 -1.68 -48.84 -28.41
N GLY A 497 -2.24 -47.67 -28.75
CA GLY A 497 -3.06 -47.44 -29.94
C GLY A 497 -2.35 -47.77 -31.24
N ALA A 498 -1.21 -47.13 -31.49
CA ALA A 498 -0.47 -47.33 -32.74
C ALA A 498 -0.04 -48.78 -32.94
N PHE A 499 0.50 -49.41 -31.89
CA PHE A 499 0.95 -50.81 -31.93
C PHE A 499 -0.21 -51.77 -32.14
N LEU A 500 -1.34 -51.58 -31.46
CA LEU A 500 -2.52 -52.43 -31.60
C LEU A 500 -3.19 -52.25 -32.97
N ALA A 501 -3.27 -51.02 -33.48
CA ALA A 501 -3.75 -50.76 -34.85
C ALA A 501 -2.79 -51.30 -35.90
N GLY A 502 -1.47 -51.22 -35.68
CA GLY A 502 -0.45 -51.76 -36.59
C GLY A 502 -0.48 -53.28 -36.67
N THR A 503 -0.58 -53.97 -35.54
CA THR A 503 -0.71 -55.44 -35.52
C THR A 503 -2.07 -55.90 -36.04
N ALA A 504 -3.16 -55.22 -35.70
CA ALA A 504 -4.49 -55.51 -36.25
C ALA A 504 -4.54 -55.28 -37.76
N SER A 505 -4.01 -54.17 -38.28
CA SER A 505 -3.92 -53.90 -39.72
C SER A 505 -3.11 -54.98 -40.43
N SER A 506 -1.96 -55.35 -39.88
CA SER A 506 -1.09 -56.40 -40.42
C SER A 506 -1.79 -57.76 -40.48
N LEU A 507 -2.47 -58.16 -39.40
CA LEU A 507 -3.14 -59.45 -39.28
C LEU A 507 -4.43 -59.51 -40.11
N ILE A 508 -5.23 -58.45 -40.12
CA ILE A 508 -6.44 -58.35 -40.95
C ILE A 508 -6.07 -58.32 -42.44
N HIS A 509 -5.07 -57.53 -42.84
CA HIS A 509 -4.61 -57.50 -44.23
C HIS A 509 -4.04 -58.86 -44.66
N PHE A 510 -3.21 -59.51 -43.82
CA PHE A 510 -2.71 -60.86 -44.08
C PHE A 510 -3.86 -61.86 -44.31
N ILE A 511 -4.78 -61.98 -43.36
CA ILE A 511 -5.92 -62.92 -43.43
C ILE A 511 -6.82 -62.60 -44.63
N HIS A 512 -7.03 -61.32 -44.93
CA HIS A 512 -7.87 -60.89 -46.05
C HIS A 512 -7.25 -61.25 -47.42
N MET A 513 -5.94 -61.07 -47.59
CA MET A 513 -5.24 -61.47 -48.81
C MET A 513 -5.19 -62.99 -48.96
N ASP A 514 -4.90 -63.73 -47.88
CA ASP A 514 -4.77 -65.19 -47.88
C ASP A 514 -6.11 -65.90 -48.17
N LEU A 515 -7.19 -65.52 -47.46
CA LEU A 515 -8.54 -66.04 -47.71
C LEU A 515 -9.09 -65.63 -49.09
N GLY A 516 -8.64 -64.51 -49.65
CA GLY A 516 -8.93 -64.12 -51.03
C GLY A 516 -8.23 -65.05 -52.03
N TYR A 517 -6.94 -65.32 -51.84
CA TYR A 517 -6.13 -66.15 -52.74
C TYR A 517 -6.65 -67.59 -52.82
N PHE A 518 -7.06 -68.16 -51.69
CA PHE A 518 -7.70 -69.48 -51.64
C PHE A 518 -9.20 -69.47 -52.05
N GLY A 519 -9.74 -68.32 -52.47
CA GLY A 519 -11.10 -68.20 -53.00
C GLY A 519 -12.24 -68.27 -51.99
N TYR A 520 -11.94 -68.26 -50.68
CA TYR A 520 -12.95 -68.25 -49.61
C TYR A 520 -13.70 -66.91 -49.52
N ILE A 521 -13.05 -65.80 -49.90
CA ILE A 521 -13.67 -64.48 -49.97
C ILE A 521 -13.69 -64.01 -51.42
N ARG A 522 -14.86 -63.57 -51.90
CA ARG A 522 -14.95 -62.92 -53.22
C ARG A 522 -14.21 -61.59 -53.18
N THR A 523 -13.16 -61.50 -53.98
CA THR A 523 -12.39 -60.28 -54.28
C THR A 523 -12.54 -59.94 -55.76
N ASN A 524 -12.51 -58.66 -56.08
CA ASN A 524 -12.19 -58.18 -57.42
C ASN A 524 -10.69 -57.81 -57.35
N PRO A 525 -9.78 -58.43 -58.13
CA PRO A 525 -9.90 -58.77 -59.54
C PRO A 525 -9.90 -60.28 -59.84
N ASN A 526 -10.18 -60.65 -61.10
CA ASN A 526 -10.23 -62.05 -61.57
C ASN A 526 -8.85 -62.73 -61.75
N VAL A 527 -7.74 -62.07 -61.43
CA VAL A 527 -6.38 -62.59 -61.59
C VAL A 527 -5.60 -62.33 -60.32
N TRP A 528 -5.13 -63.39 -59.68
CA TRP A 528 -4.23 -63.30 -58.53
C TRP A 528 -2.76 -63.35 -59.00
N PRO A 529 -1.85 -62.58 -58.39
CA PRO A 529 -0.43 -62.70 -58.66
C PRO A 529 0.12 -64.05 -58.19
N ASP A 530 1.28 -64.44 -58.73
CA ASP A 530 2.00 -65.64 -58.29
C ASP A 530 2.30 -65.59 -56.78
N LEU A 531 2.33 -66.75 -56.14
CA LEU A 531 2.44 -66.90 -54.69
C LEU A 531 3.66 -66.17 -54.11
N GLY A 532 4.79 -66.16 -54.82
CA GLY A 532 6.00 -65.42 -54.40
C GLY A 532 5.80 -63.90 -54.42
N LEU A 533 5.09 -63.36 -55.41
CA LEU A 533 4.78 -61.93 -55.50
C LEU A 533 3.72 -61.53 -54.47
N LEU A 534 2.71 -62.38 -54.22
CA LEU A 534 1.72 -62.16 -53.16
C LEU A 534 2.39 -62.13 -51.77
N GLN A 535 3.25 -63.12 -51.48
CA GLN A 535 4.03 -63.16 -50.23
C GLN A 535 4.93 -61.93 -50.07
N TYR A 536 5.53 -61.44 -51.16
CA TYR A 536 6.33 -60.21 -51.15
C TYR A 536 5.49 -58.97 -50.79
N ILE A 537 4.33 -58.77 -51.44
CA ILE A 537 3.43 -57.64 -51.19
C ILE A 537 2.91 -57.66 -49.75
N ILE A 538 2.46 -58.82 -49.28
CA ILE A 538 2.01 -59.01 -47.89
C ILE A 538 3.14 -58.68 -46.90
N SER A 539 4.35 -59.20 -47.14
CA SER A 539 5.51 -58.95 -46.25
C SER A 539 5.91 -57.48 -46.21
N LEU A 540 5.88 -56.81 -47.37
CA LEU A 540 6.21 -55.38 -47.49
C LEU A 540 5.18 -54.52 -46.75
N ASN A 541 3.89 -54.80 -46.89
CA ASN A 541 2.81 -54.09 -46.18
C ASN A 541 2.88 -54.31 -44.67
N ILE A 542 3.10 -55.56 -44.20
CA ILE A 542 3.28 -55.85 -42.77
C ILE A 542 4.49 -55.10 -42.20
N PHE A 543 5.62 -55.11 -42.90
CA PHE A 543 6.81 -54.35 -42.48
C PHE A 543 6.53 -52.84 -42.42
N GLY A 544 5.82 -52.31 -43.40
CA GLY A 544 5.38 -50.92 -43.43
C GLY A 544 4.48 -50.57 -42.24
N PHE A 545 3.41 -51.33 -42.01
CA PHE A 545 2.45 -51.08 -40.94
C PHE A 545 3.12 -51.09 -39.56
N CYS A 546 3.98 -52.08 -39.31
CA CYS A 546 4.78 -52.15 -38.08
C CYS A 546 5.75 -50.95 -37.93
N SER A 547 6.39 -50.52 -39.02
CA SER A 547 7.32 -49.37 -39.00
C SER A 547 6.59 -48.05 -38.72
N VAL A 548 5.44 -47.83 -39.36
CA VAL A 548 4.62 -46.63 -39.13
C VAL A 548 4.01 -46.64 -37.73
N ALA A 549 3.56 -47.79 -37.22
CA ALA A 549 3.08 -47.94 -35.84
C ALA A 549 4.15 -47.57 -34.80
N PHE A 550 5.39 -48.03 -35.00
CA PHE A 550 6.50 -47.68 -34.10
C PHE A 550 6.80 -46.18 -34.11
N LEU A 551 6.93 -45.58 -35.30
CA LEU A 551 7.30 -44.17 -35.45
C LEU A 551 6.19 -43.22 -34.99
N SER A 552 4.93 -43.53 -35.30
CA SER A 552 3.78 -42.72 -34.88
C SER A 552 3.51 -42.83 -33.37
N ASN A 553 3.79 -43.98 -32.74
CA ASN A 553 3.76 -44.10 -31.27
C ASN A 553 4.82 -43.22 -30.61
N TYR A 554 6.06 -43.24 -31.12
CA TYR A 554 7.17 -42.45 -30.56
C TYR A 554 6.86 -40.96 -30.57
N LEU A 555 6.34 -40.44 -31.69
CA LEU A 555 5.93 -39.03 -31.82
C LEU A 555 4.76 -38.69 -30.89
N ALA A 556 3.72 -39.53 -30.83
CA ALA A 556 2.55 -39.30 -29.97
C ALA A 556 2.91 -39.35 -28.47
N GLU A 557 3.78 -40.26 -28.03
CA GLU A 557 4.22 -40.33 -26.63
C GLU A 557 5.04 -39.08 -26.24
N SER A 558 5.84 -38.54 -27.15
CA SER A 558 6.59 -37.29 -26.93
C SER A 558 5.63 -36.10 -26.72
N TRP A 559 4.64 -35.92 -27.59
CA TRP A 559 3.62 -34.87 -27.47
C TRP A 559 2.81 -34.97 -26.18
N ARG A 560 2.42 -36.19 -25.78
CA ARG A 560 1.56 -36.39 -24.61
C ARG A 560 2.26 -36.09 -23.28
N ARG A 561 3.58 -36.30 -23.17
CA ARG A 561 4.34 -35.91 -21.95
C ARG A 561 4.21 -34.42 -21.69
N THR A 562 4.31 -33.58 -22.72
CA THR A 562 4.08 -32.14 -22.65
C THR A 562 2.64 -31.80 -22.25
N GLY A 563 1.65 -32.59 -22.71
CA GLY A 563 0.24 -32.45 -22.31
C GLY A 563 -0.02 -32.73 -20.82
N VAL A 564 0.61 -33.76 -20.25
CA VAL A 564 0.48 -34.08 -18.81
C VAL A 564 1.11 -32.98 -17.93
N GLU A 565 2.19 -32.36 -18.40
CA GLU A 565 2.81 -31.21 -17.72
C GLU A 565 1.93 -29.95 -17.77
N LEU A 566 1.16 -29.79 -18.85
CA LEU A 566 0.11 -28.77 -18.96
C LEU A 566 -1.06 -29.06 -18.02
N GLU A 567 -1.56 -30.29 -17.96
CA GLU A 567 -2.67 -30.70 -17.06
C GLU A 567 -2.30 -30.51 -15.58
N LYS A 568 -1.06 -30.81 -15.21
CA LYS A 568 -0.51 -30.52 -13.87
C LYS A 568 -0.54 -29.03 -13.55
N SER A 569 -0.30 -28.18 -14.55
CA SER A 569 -0.40 -26.72 -14.42
C SER A 569 -1.86 -26.24 -14.33
N THR A 570 -2.80 -26.88 -15.05
CA THR A 570 -4.25 -26.64 -14.89
C THR A 570 -4.75 -27.04 -13.50
N GLY A 571 -4.24 -28.15 -12.94
CA GLY A 571 -4.50 -28.56 -11.57
C GLY A 571 -3.98 -27.55 -10.53
N GLN A 572 -2.85 -26.89 -10.80
CA GLN A 572 -2.37 -25.77 -9.99
C GLN A 572 -3.29 -24.55 -10.09
N ILE A 573 -3.86 -24.24 -11.27
CA ILE A 573 -4.86 -23.17 -11.42
C ILE A 573 -6.13 -23.47 -10.62
N ALA A 574 -6.65 -24.71 -10.69
CA ALA A 574 -7.83 -25.11 -9.91
C ALA A 574 -7.57 -25.05 -8.39
N PHE A 575 -6.37 -25.44 -7.94
CA PHE A 575 -5.92 -25.25 -6.57
C PHE A 575 -5.84 -23.76 -6.18
N LEU A 576 -5.29 -22.91 -7.07
CA LEU A 576 -5.23 -21.45 -6.89
C LEU A 576 -6.62 -20.81 -6.79
N GLN A 577 -7.59 -21.26 -7.58
CA GLN A 577 -8.99 -20.82 -7.48
C GLN A 577 -9.61 -21.22 -6.14
N ALA A 578 -9.56 -22.50 -5.78
CA ALA A 578 -10.08 -22.98 -4.49
C ALA A 578 -9.37 -22.36 -3.27
N PHE A 579 -8.10 -21.97 -3.43
CA PHE A 579 -7.34 -21.20 -2.44
C PHE A 579 -7.79 -19.73 -2.38
N SER A 580 -8.05 -19.10 -3.53
CA SER A 580 -8.60 -17.74 -3.63
C SER A 580 -9.99 -17.64 -3.00
N ASP A 581 -10.89 -18.59 -3.29
CA ASP A 581 -12.24 -18.63 -2.71
C ASP A 581 -12.17 -18.74 -1.18
N ARG A 582 -11.29 -19.61 -0.67
CA ARG A 582 -11.03 -19.73 0.78
C ARG A 582 -10.41 -18.48 1.40
N ILE A 583 -9.55 -17.75 0.68
CA ILE A 583 -9.06 -16.46 1.14
C ILE A 583 -10.24 -15.50 1.28
N ILE A 584 -11.06 -15.35 0.24
CA ILE A 584 -12.22 -14.45 0.19
C ILE A 584 -13.21 -14.71 1.34
N ASP A 585 -13.51 -15.98 1.63
CA ASP A 585 -14.36 -16.38 2.76
C ASP A 585 -13.69 -16.29 4.14
N SER A 586 -12.37 -16.19 4.20
CA SER A 586 -11.61 -15.98 5.45
C SER A 586 -11.38 -14.50 5.80
N LEU A 587 -11.70 -13.58 4.89
CA LEU A 587 -11.64 -12.14 5.15
C LEU A 587 -12.70 -11.76 6.20
N GLY A 588 -12.30 -11.02 7.23
CA GLY A 588 -13.23 -10.49 8.24
C GLY A 588 -14.07 -9.31 7.75
N SER A 589 -13.68 -8.69 6.64
CA SER A 589 -14.42 -7.61 5.97
C SER A 589 -15.42 -8.18 4.95
N GLY A 590 -16.59 -7.56 4.84
CA GLY A 590 -17.59 -7.93 3.84
C GLY A 590 -17.10 -7.63 2.43
N LEU A 591 -17.14 -8.60 1.54
CA LEU A 591 -16.70 -8.47 0.15
C LEU A 591 -17.85 -8.82 -0.79
N VAL A 592 -18.21 -7.88 -1.65
CA VAL A 592 -19.26 -8.02 -2.64
C VAL A 592 -18.69 -7.63 -4.01
N THR A 593 -18.94 -8.39 -5.07
CA THR A 593 -18.63 -7.92 -6.43
C THR A 593 -19.91 -7.74 -7.22
N THR A 594 -20.00 -6.65 -7.98
CA THR A 594 -21.11 -6.37 -8.90
C THR A 594 -20.64 -6.29 -10.34
N ASP A 595 -21.58 -6.33 -11.29
CA ASP A 595 -21.39 -5.82 -12.65
C ASP A 595 -21.48 -4.27 -12.69
N LEU A 596 -21.51 -3.72 -13.91
CA LEU A 596 -21.75 -2.31 -14.23
C LEU A 596 -23.17 -1.82 -13.91
N GLU A 597 -24.15 -2.72 -13.82
CA GLU A 597 -25.55 -2.42 -13.50
C GLU A 597 -25.82 -2.48 -11.98
N GLY A 598 -24.82 -2.92 -11.20
CA GLY A 598 -24.89 -3.05 -9.74
C GLY A 598 -25.45 -4.39 -9.25
N ARG A 599 -25.62 -5.40 -10.12
CA ARG A 599 -26.08 -6.76 -9.76
C ARG A 599 -24.94 -7.52 -9.08
N ILE A 600 -25.23 -8.24 -8.00
CA ILE A 600 -24.22 -8.96 -7.20
C ILE A 600 -23.86 -10.31 -7.82
N TYR A 601 -22.56 -10.63 -7.90
CA TYR A 601 -22.00 -11.90 -8.41
C TYR A 601 -21.23 -12.68 -7.34
N LEU A 602 -20.54 -11.97 -6.45
CA LEU A 602 -19.84 -12.55 -5.30
C LEU A 602 -20.36 -11.86 -4.04
N PHE A 603 -20.56 -12.64 -2.99
CA PHE A 603 -20.98 -12.16 -1.67
C PHE A 603 -20.33 -13.07 -0.63
N ASN A 604 -19.25 -12.61 0.02
CA ASN A 604 -18.46 -13.47 0.91
C ASN A 604 -19.16 -13.73 2.25
N ARG A 605 -18.61 -14.68 3.01
CA ARG A 605 -19.10 -15.02 4.35
C ARG A 605 -19.27 -13.83 5.31
N ALA A 606 -18.31 -12.91 5.38
CA ALA A 606 -18.39 -11.75 6.28
C ALA A 606 -19.51 -10.77 5.88
N ALA A 607 -19.82 -10.68 4.57
CA ALA A 607 -20.98 -9.93 4.10
C ALA A 607 -22.30 -10.58 4.53
N GLU A 608 -22.40 -11.92 4.54
CA GLU A 608 -23.57 -12.62 5.12
C GLU A 608 -23.74 -12.31 6.61
N GLU A 609 -22.67 -12.50 7.39
CA GLU A 609 -22.70 -12.36 8.84
C GLU A 609 -23.02 -10.91 9.26
N THR A 610 -22.51 -9.92 8.53
CA THR A 610 -22.76 -8.50 8.81
C THR A 610 -24.18 -8.06 8.42
N THR A 611 -24.67 -8.42 7.23
CA THR A 611 -25.95 -7.92 6.69
C THR A 611 -27.18 -8.74 7.10
N GLY A 612 -27.00 -10.04 7.37
CA GLY A 612 -28.09 -11.00 7.59
C GLY A 612 -28.72 -11.57 6.30
N TYR A 613 -28.16 -11.27 5.12
CA TYR A 613 -28.53 -11.92 3.86
C TYR A 613 -27.67 -13.16 3.60
N ARG A 614 -28.22 -14.20 2.97
CA ARG A 614 -27.40 -15.30 2.44
C ARG A 614 -26.90 -14.97 1.03
N ALA A 615 -25.73 -15.46 0.66
CA ALA A 615 -25.11 -15.23 -0.64
C ALA A 615 -26.04 -15.65 -1.79
N HIS A 616 -26.76 -16.77 -1.66
CA HIS A 616 -27.73 -17.22 -2.67
C HIS A 616 -29.01 -16.37 -2.75
N GLU A 617 -29.31 -15.56 -1.72
CA GLU A 617 -30.39 -14.56 -1.75
C GLU A 617 -29.89 -13.22 -2.29
N ALA A 618 -28.62 -12.87 -2.04
CA ALA A 618 -28.01 -11.61 -2.45
C ALA A 618 -27.50 -11.62 -3.89
N ILE A 619 -26.98 -12.74 -4.40
CA ILE A 619 -26.51 -12.89 -5.77
C ILE A 619 -27.67 -12.70 -6.75
N GLY A 620 -27.49 -11.82 -7.73
CA GLY A 620 -28.52 -11.43 -8.71
C GLY A 620 -29.40 -10.26 -8.27
N LEU A 621 -29.48 -9.93 -6.98
CA LEU A 621 -30.04 -8.65 -6.53
C LEU A 621 -29.09 -7.50 -6.87
N THR A 622 -29.63 -6.29 -6.94
CA THR A 622 -28.82 -5.08 -7.03
C THR A 622 -28.30 -4.67 -5.66
N ILE A 623 -27.11 -4.08 -5.62
CA ILE A 623 -26.47 -3.66 -4.37
C ILE A 623 -27.31 -2.63 -3.60
N TRP A 624 -28.12 -1.83 -4.30
CA TRP A 624 -29.06 -0.85 -3.77
C TRP A 624 -30.23 -1.47 -2.98
N GLU A 625 -30.60 -2.72 -3.29
CA GLU A 625 -31.65 -3.47 -2.57
C GLU A 625 -31.13 -4.07 -1.26
N VAL A 626 -29.84 -4.40 -1.20
CA VAL A 626 -29.16 -4.89 0.02
C VAL A 626 -28.68 -3.74 0.90
N PHE A 627 -28.28 -2.62 0.30
CA PHE A 627 -27.74 -1.43 0.96
C PHE A 627 -28.49 -0.16 0.52
N PRO A 628 -29.72 0.06 1.03
CA PRO A 628 -30.46 1.28 0.74
C PRO A 628 -29.71 2.52 1.24
N GLY A 629 -29.62 3.55 0.39
CA GLY A 629 -28.93 4.80 0.73
C GLY A 629 -27.44 4.87 0.38
N MET A 630 -26.90 3.93 -0.41
CA MET A 630 -25.60 4.11 -1.05
C MET A 630 -25.54 5.41 -1.90
N PRO A 631 -24.35 6.03 -2.03
CA PRO A 631 -24.07 7.02 -3.08
C PRO A 631 -23.68 6.33 -4.40
N GLY A 632 -23.65 7.11 -5.49
CA GLY A 632 -23.18 6.66 -6.81
C GLY A 632 -21.76 6.09 -6.83
N VAL A 633 -21.45 5.30 -7.86
CA VAL A 633 -20.15 4.59 -8.08
C VAL A 633 -18.93 5.53 -8.06
N ASP A 634 -19.13 6.84 -8.23
CA ASP A 634 -18.07 7.86 -8.21
C ASP A 634 -17.34 8.01 -6.87
N SER A 635 -17.86 7.42 -5.78
CA SER A 635 -17.26 7.50 -4.43
C SER A 635 -16.41 6.26 -4.09
N THR A 636 -15.08 6.37 -4.17
CA THR A 636 -14.14 5.27 -3.89
C THR A 636 -14.12 4.83 -2.42
N ARG A 637 -14.41 5.74 -1.46
CA ARG A 637 -14.65 5.40 -0.05
C ARG A 637 -15.75 6.28 0.53
N PHE A 638 -16.67 5.66 1.27
CA PHE A 638 -17.77 6.36 1.95
C PHE A 638 -18.25 5.56 3.17
N GLU A 639 -19.01 6.19 4.05
CA GLU A 639 -19.63 5.52 5.20
C GLU A 639 -21.15 5.64 5.10
N ILE A 640 -21.88 4.57 5.37
CA ILE A 640 -23.35 4.57 5.47
C ILE A 640 -23.80 4.06 6.84
N SER A 641 -24.89 4.64 7.35
CA SER A 641 -25.78 3.96 8.28
C SER A 641 -26.79 3.16 7.46
N THR A 642 -26.90 1.87 7.72
CA THR A 642 -27.99 1.04 7.19
C THR A 642 -28.53 0.15 8.31
N ASN A 643 -29.70 -0.45 8.11
CA ASN A 643 -30.21 -1.45 9.04
C ASN A 643 -29.83 -2.85 8.54
N ARG A 644 -29.32 -3.67 9.46
CA ARG A 644 -29.22 -5.11 9.28
C ARG A 644 -30.62 -5.71 9.09
N ARG A 645 -30.73 -6.88 8.46
CA ARG A 645 -32.02 -7.54 8.16
C ARG A 645 -32.90 -7.82 9.40
N ASP A 646 -32.33 -7.83 10.59
CA ASP A 646 -33.02 -7.96 11.89
C ASP A 646 -33.54 -6.64 12.48
N GLY A 647 -33.23 -5.49 11.85
CA GLY A 647 -33.67 -4.16 12.25
C GLY A 647 -32.65 -3.36 13.07
N HIS A 648 -31.46 -3.90 13.37
CA HIS A 648 -30.42 -3.15 14.08
C HIS A 648 -29.66 -2.19 13.16
N GLU A 649 -29.49 -0.93 13.58
CA GLU A 649 -28.64 0.04 12.87
C GLU A 649 -27.16 -0.40 12.93
N ILE A 650 -26.53 -0.48 11.76
CA ILE A 650 -25.11 -0.79 11.58
C ILE A 650 -24.44 0.34 10.78
N HIS A 651 -23.25 0.73 11.22
CA HIS A 651 -22.42 1.69 10.51
C HIS A 651 -21.35 0.93 9.71
N LEU A 652 -21.39 1.08 8.39
CA LEU A 652 -20.50 0.39 7.46
C LEU A 652 -19.62 1.40 6.72
N ARG A 653 -18.31 1.14 6.69
CA ARG A 653 -17.36 1.87 5.84
C ARG A 653 -17.12 1.07 4.57
N PHE A 654 -17.53 1.60 3.43
CA PHE A 654 -17.30 1.02 2.12
C PHE A 654 -16.01 1.54 1.48
N SER A 655 -15.32 0.65 0.77
CA SER A 655 -14.27 0.95 -0.19
C SER A 655 -14.65 0.26 -1.50
N VAL A 656 -14.81 1.05 -2.56
CA VAL A 656 -15.26 0.60 -3.88
C VAL A 656 -14.09 0.67 -4.84
N SER A 657 -13.70 -0.49 -5.38
CA SER A 657 -12.60 -0.63 -6.32
C SER A 657 -13.12 -1.31 -7.60
N PRO A 658 -13.03 -0.67 -8.78
CA PRO A 658 -13.50 -1.29 -10.02
C PRO A 658 -12.74 -2.61 -10.32
N VAL A 659 -13.49 -3.66 -10.67
CA VAL A 659 -12.92 -4.89 -11.24
C VAL A 659 -12.62 -4.61 -12.70
N MET A 660 -11.35 -4.64 -13.10
CA MET A 660 -10.95 -4.49 -14.50
C MET A 660 -10.85 -5.89 -15.14
N ILE A 661 -11.58 -6.14 -16.24
CA ILE A 661 -11.32 -7.30 -17.12
C ILE A 661 -10.02 -7.05 -17.90
N ASP A 662 -9.90 -5.82 -18.39
CA ASP A 662 -8.78 -5.22 -19.09
C ASP A 662 -8.72 -3.73 -18.69
N GLU A 663 -7.60 -3.05 -18.92
CA GLU A 663 -7.35 -1.63 -18.58
C GLU A 663 -8.39 -0.60 -19.07
N LYS A 664 -9.33 -0.99 -19.94
CA LYS A 664 -10.40 -0.10 -20.43
C LYS A 664 -11.81 -0.62 -20.19
N ASN A 665 -11.96 -1.88 -19.78
CA ASN A 665 -13.25 -2.49 -19.50
C ASN A 665 -13.33 -2.89 -18.03
N THR A 666 -14.09 -2.11 -17.28
CA THR A 666 -14.63 -2.55 -16.00
C THR A 666 -15.58 -3.73 -16.21
N ALA A 667 -15.33 -4.84 -15.51
CA ALA A 667 -16.33 -5.91 -15.32
C ALA A 667 -17.52 -5.40 -14.50
N GLY A 668 -17.21 -4.46 -13.60
CA GLY A 668 -18.07 -3.95 -12.54
C GLY A 668 -17.20 -3.54 -11.36
N ASN A 669 -17.67 -3.75 -10.13
CA ASN A 669 -17.05 -3.16 -8.93
C ASN A 669 -16.87 -4.18 -7.79
N VAL A 670 -15.73 -4.15 -7.11
CA VAL A 670 -15.54 -4.75 -5.79
C VAL A 670 -15.96 -3.73 -4.74
N TRP A 671 -16.89 -4.11 -3.88
CA TRP A 671 -17.33 -3.36 -2.72
C TRP A 671 -16.82 -4.12 -1.49
N CYS A 672 -15.75 -3.62 -0.88
CA CYS A 672 -15.29 -4.08 0.42
C CYS A 672 -15.93 -3.21 1.50
N PHE A 673 -16.39 -3.78 2.61
CA PHE A 673 -16.88 -3.00 3.74
C PHE A 673 -16.50 -3.55 5.11
N ASP A 674 -16.16 -2.62 6.01
CA ASP A 674 -15.88 -2.89 7.41
C ASP A 674 -17.07 -2.44 8.27
N ASN A 675 -17.45 -3.28 9.25
CA ASN A 675 -18.38 -2.87 10.29
C ASN A 675 -17.65 -1.98 11.31
N ILE A 676 -17.95 -0.68 11.28
CA ILE A 676 -17.33 0.33 12.15
C ILE A 676 -18.25 0.75 13.31
N THR A 677 -19.32 0.00 13.58
CA THR A 677 -20.33 0.36 14.60
C THR A 677 -19.71 0.53 15.99
N GLU A 678 -18.89 -0.43 16.43
CA GLU A 678 -18.15 -0.34 17.70
C GLU A 678 -17.13 0.80 17.71
N LEU A 679 -16.39 0.98 16.60
CA LEU A 679 -15.40 2.05 16.47
C LEU A 679 -16.05 3.43 16.57
N ARG A 680 -17.21 3.64 15.94
CA ARG A 680 -17.99 4.89 16.04
C ARG A 680 -18.53 5.13 17.44
N GLN A 681 -18.92 4.09 18.18
CA GLN A 681 -19.30 4.23 19.59
C GLN A 681 -18.10 4.64 20.47
N LEU A 682 -16.94 4.01 20.27
CA LEU A 682 -15.70 4.36 20.97
C LEU A 682 -15.20 5.78 20.63
N GLU A 683 -15.22 6.18 19.37
CA GLU A 683 -14.90 7.56 18.94
C GLU A 683 -15.80 8.59 19.62
N ARG A 684 -17.12 8.36 19.67
CA ARG A 684 -18.07 9.25 20.35
C ARG A 684 -17.75 9.36 21.83
N GLN A 685 -17.47 8.24 22.51
CA GLN A 685 -17.08 8.23 23.92
C GLN A 685 -15.74 8.95 24.18
N MET A 686 -14.72 8.73 23.34
CA MET A 686 -13.41 9.36 23.47
C MET A 686 -13.50 10.87 23.22
N ARG A 687 -14.18 11.30 22.15
CA ARG A 687 -14.37 12.72 21.83
C ARG A 687 -15.14 13.45 22.94
N GLN A 688 -16.11 12.78 23.57
CA GLN A 688 -16.84 13.32 24.72
C GLN A 688 -15.94 13.45 25.97
N LYS A 689 -15.03 12.49 26.21
CA LYS A 689 -14.00 12.59 27.26
C LYS A 689 -12.99 13.71 27.01
N GLU A 690 -12.46 13.81 25.79
CA GLU A 690 -11.51 14.87 25.38
C GLU A 690 -12.14 16.26 25.50
N GLN A 691 -13.39 16.41 25.05
CA GLN A 691 -14.12 17.67 25.17
C GLN A 691 -14.32 18.07 26.63
N MET A 692 -14.65 17.12 27.53
CA MET A 692 -14.75 17.41 28.96
C MET A 692 -13.39 17.76 29.59
N ALA A 693 -12.30 17.07 29.21
CA ALA A 693 -10.96 17.38 29.69
C ALA A 693 -10.48 18.77 29.24
N ALA A 694 -10.76 19.15 27.98
CA ALA A 694 -10.45 20.48 27.45
C ALA A 694 -11.26 21.58 28.14
N ILE A 695 -12.56 21.35 28.36
CA ILE A 695 -13.42 22.24 29.16
C ILE A 695 -12.86 22.37 30.58
N GLY A 696 -12.43 21.28 31.22
CA GLY A 696 -11.84 21.29 32.57
C GLY A 696 -10.55 22.09 32.66
N ALA A 697 -9.67 21.98 31.67
CA ALA A 697 -8.42 22.74 31.61
C ALA A 697 -8.66 24.26 31.50
N MET A 698 -9.57 24.71 30.62
CA MET A 698 -9.91 26.13 30.48
C MET A 698 -10.71 26.64 31.69
N SER A 699 -11.62 25.82 32.23
CA SER A 699 -12.47 26.19 33.36
C SER A 699 -11.66 26.39 34.64
N ALA A 700 -10.52 25.72 34.81
CA ALA A 700 -9.64 25.91 35.97
C ALA A 700 -9.10 27.35 36.09
N GLY A 701 -8.76 27.99 34.97
CA GLY A 701 -8.36 29.41 34.95
C GLY A 701 -9.54 30.33 35.28
N ILE A 702 -10.66 30.16 34.55
CA ILE A 702 -11.89 30.95 34.73
C ILE A 702 -12.42 30.84 36.18
N ALA A 703 -12.34 29.66 36.79
CA ALA A 703 -12.76 29.44 38.16
C ALA A 703 -11.90 30.20 39.18
N HIS A 704 -10.58 30.33 38.95
CA HIS A 704 -9.73 31.20 39.77
C HIS A 704 -10.09 32.68 39.57
N GLU A 705 -10.33 33.09 38.33
CA GLU A 705 -10.72 34.47 37.98
C GLU A 705 -12.09 34.88 38.55
N ILE A 706 -13.04 33.94 38.71
CA ILE A 706 -14.34 34.20 39.35
C ILE A 706 -14.27 34.06 40.87
N ARG A 707 -13.46 33.14 41.41
CA ARG A 707 -13.30 32.96 42.87
C ARG A 707 -12.69 34.19 43.55
N ASN A 708 -11.78 34.90 42.89
CA ASN A 708 -11.15 36.12 43.42
C ASN A 708 -12.16 37.27 43.69
N PRO A 709 -12.99 37.73 42.74
CA PRO A 709 -14.01 38.74 43.00
C PRO A 709 -15.11 38.24 43.95
N LEU A 710 -15.51 36.95 43.91
CA LEU A 710 -16.44 36.39 44.90
C LEU A 710 -15.87 36.49 46.33
N ALA A 711 -14.59 36.13 46.53
CA ALA A 711 -13.93 36.27 47.83
C ALA A 711 -13.81 37.74 48.27
N SER A 712 -13.54 38.66 47.33
CA SER A 712 -13.51 40.09 47.60
C SER A 712 -14.89 40.65 47.98
N ILE A 713 -15.96 40.19 47.34
CA ILE A 713 -17.35 40.57 47.66
C ILE A 713 -17.74 40.04 49.04
N ALA A 714 -17.48 38.75 49.33
CA ALA A 714 -17.73 38.16 50.64
C ALA A 714 -17.00 38.91 51.76
N GLY A 715 -15.68 39.11 51.62
CA GLY A 715 -14.88 39.79 52.63
C GLY A 715 -15.28 41.26 52.85
N SER A 716 -15.69 41.97 51.79
CA SER A 716 -16.22 43.33 51.91
C SER A 716 -17.58 43.35 52.63
N PHE A 717 -18.44 42.36 52.38
CA PHE A 717 -19.72 42.24 53.06
C PHE A 717 -19.59 41.83 54.52
N ASP A 718 -18.64 40.96 54.87
CA ASP A 718 -18.35 40.59 56.25
C ASP A 718 -17.82 41.77 57.08
N LEU A 719 -16.96 42.61 56.50
CA LEU A 719 -16.52 43.89 57.09
C LEU A 719 -17.68 44.89 57.27
N LEU A 720 -18.54 45.04 56.25
CA LEU A 720 -19.75 45.87 56.38
C LEU A 720 -20.72 45.34 57.44
N ARG A 721 -20.73 44.03 57.70
CA ARG A 721 -21.54 43.39 58.74
C ARG A 721 -20.95 43.57 60.14
N SER A 722 -19.63 43.70 60.30
CA SER A 722 -19.00 43.91 61.61
C SER A 722 -19.09 45.36 62.09
N ASP A 723 -19.04 46.33 61.18
CA ASP A 723 -18.81 47.74 61.53
C ASP A 723 -20.08 48.61 61.57
N LEU A 724 -21.24 48.08 61.15
CA LEU A 724 -22.50 48.84 61.04
C LEU A 724 -23.64 48.24 61.87
N CYS A 725 -24.39 49.11 62.56
CA CYS A 725 -25.70 48.78 63.13
C CYS A 725 -26.76 48.67 62.01
N LEU A 726 -26.73 47.57 61.27
CA LEU A 726 -27.63 47.28 60.15
C LEU A 726 -29.11 47.19 60.61
N SER A 727 -30.03 47.72 59.81
CA SER A 727 -31.47 47.45 60.00
C SER A 727 -31.79 45.98 59.73
N LYS A 728 -32.95 45.50 60.21
CA LYS A 728 -33.40 44.10 59.98
C LYS A 728 -33.37 43.70 58.50
N ASP A 729 -33.80 44.60 57.62
CA ASP A 729 -33.88 44.35 56.18
C ASP A 729 -32.48 44.37 55.52
N GLN A 730 -31.59 45.25 55.99
CA GLN A 730 -30.19 45.29 55.55
C GLN A 730 -29.41 44.05 55.97
N TYR A 731 -29.68 43.52 57.18
CA TYR A 731 -29.08 42.29 57.67
C TYR A 731 -29.55 41.08 56.84
N GLN A 732 -30.83 41.00 56.47
CA GLN A 732 -31.33 39.97 55.56
C GLN A 732 -30.71 40.06 54.16
N LEU A 733 -30.56 41.27 53.60
CA LEU A 733 -29.88 41.47 52.32
C LEU A 733 -28.42 41.02 52.36
N ALA A 734 -27.68 41.34 53.43
CA ALA A 734 -26.32 40.87 53.64
C ALA A 734 -26.26 39.33 53.70
N GLU A 735 -27.15 38.71 54.48
CA GLU A 735 -27.19 37.25 54.61
C GLU A 735 -27.51 36.53 53.29
N ILE A 736 -28.41 37.10 52.47
CA ILE A 736 -28.71 36.60 51.12
C ILE A 736 -27.46 36.68 50.22
N ILE A 737 -26.74 37.81 50.23
CA ILE A 737 -25.56 38.03 49.38
C ILE A 737 -24.41 37.10 49.78
N THR A 738 -24.10 36.95 51.07
CA THR A 738 -23.08 36.00 51.53
C THR A 738 -23.45 34.57 51.13
N ARG A 739 -24.71 34.16 51.36
CA ARG A 739 -25.19 32.80 51.05
C ARG A 739 -25.15 32.47 49.56
N GLU A 740 -25.49 33.42 48.68
CA GLU A 740 -25.39 33.23 47.22
C GLU A 740 -23.93 33.25 46.74
N THR A 741 -23.05 34.00 47.39
CA THR A 741 -21.62 34.05 47.09
C THR A 741 -20.92 32.72 47.45
N GLU A 742 -21.25 32.14 48.61
CA GLU A 742 -20.82 30.78 49.00
C GLU A 742 -21.37 29.71 48.05
N ARG A 743 -22.67 29.81 47.70
CA ARG A 743 -23.33 28.90 46.76
C ARG A 743 -22.64 28.91 45.38
N LEU A 744 -22.35 30.08 44.83
CA LEU A 744 -21.61 30.25 43.57
C LEU A 744 -20.23 29.60 43.64
N ASN A 745 -19.47 29.84 44.73
CA ASN A 745 -18.14 29.27 44.91
C ASN A 745 -18.19 27.73 45.04
N ARG A 746 -19.23 27.17 45.66
CA ARG A 746 -19.47 25.72 45.70
C ARG A 746 -19.79 25.16 44.32
N THR A 747 -20.71 25.77 43.56
CA THR A 747 -21.09 25.33 42.21
C THR A 747 -19.91 25.37 41.24
N ILE A 748 -19.05 26.40 41.32
CA ILE A 748 -17.80 26.47 40.53
C ILE A 748 -16.87 25.29 40.89
N THR A 749 -16.76 24.96 42.17
CA THR A 749 -15.90 23.87 42.65
C THR A 749 -16.46 22.49 42.26
N GLU A 750 -17.78 22.30 42.33
CA GLU A 750 -18.48 21.11 41.82
C GLU A 750 -18.25 20.94 40.30
N PHE A 751 -18.43 22.00 39.52
CA PHE A 751 -18.21 21.98 38.07
C PHE A 751 -16.76 21.63 37.67
N LEU A 752 -15.76 22.18 38.38
CA LEU A 752 -14.36 21.81 38.17
C LEU A 752 -14.09 20.32 38.46
N SER A 753 -14.65 19.78 39.54
CA SER A 753 -14.46 18.38 39.92
C SER A 753 -15.06 17.40 38.91
N TYR A 754 -16.13 17.81 38.22
CA TYR A 754 -16.73 17.06 37.12
C TYR A 754 -15.88 17.11 35.84
N ALA A 755 -15.38 18.31 35.49
CA ALA A 755 -14.61 18.53 34.27
C ALA A 755 -13.16 18.02 34.35
N ARG A 756 -12.61 17.83 35.55
CA ARG A 756 -11.33 17.14 35.79
C ARG A 756 -11.44 16.21 37.00
N PRO A 757 -11.82 14.93 36.81
CA PRO A 757 -11.87 13.95 37.89
C PRO A 757 -10.51 13.82 38.57
N ILE A 758 -10.50 13.87 39.90
CA ILE A 758 -9.31 13.59 40.70
C ILE A 758 -9.07 12.07 40.65
N GLU A 759 -7.86 11.63 40.36
CA GLU A 759 -7.50 10.21 40.43
C GLU A 759 -7.59 9.74 41.90
N PRO A 760 -8.48 8.78 42.22
CA PRO A 760 -8.73 8.36 43.59
C PRO A 760 -7.51 7.67 44.18
N ARG A 761 -7.11 8.04 45.40
CA ARG A 761 -6.05 7.34 46.14
C ARG A 761 -6.67 6.21 46.94
N THR A 762 -6.83 5.06 46.29
CA THR A 762 -7.43 3.88 46.92
C THR A 762 -6.52 3.33 48.02
N GLN A 763 -7.12 3.06 49.18
CA GLN A 763 -6.51 2.33 50.27
C GLN A 763 -7.57 1.36 50.87
N PRO A 764 -7.17 0.29 51.56
CA PRO A 764 -8.13 -0.61 52.22
C PRO A 764 -8.77 0.09 53.43
N VAL A 765 -10.06 0.39 53.34
CA VAL A 765 -10.86 1.08 54.38
C VAL A 765 -12.01 0.17 54.84
N ASP A 766 -12.32 0.14 56.14
CA ASP A 766 -13.57 -0.44 56.64
C ASP A 766 -14.74 0.53 56.37
N LEU A 767 -15.59 0.17 55.42
CA LEU A 767 -16.75 0.97 55.04
C LEU A 767 -17.77 1.08 56.18
N SER A 768 -17.84 0.10 57.08
CA SER A 768 -18.78 0.13 58.20
C SER A 768 -18.40 1.17 59.25
N GLU A 769 -17.09 1.34 59.49
CA GLU A 769 -16.56 2.41 60.34
C GLU A 769 -16.75 3.78 59.67
N LEU A 770 -16.39 3.91 58.38
CA LEU A 770 -16.54 5.14 57.60
C LEU A 770 -17.99 5.64 57.55
N ILE A 771 -18.96 4.75 57.32
CA ILE A 771 -20.39 5.09 57.32
C ILE A 771 -20.84 5.46 58.74
N SER A 772 -20.38 4.75 59.78
CA SER A 772 -20.70 5.05 61.18
C SER A 772 -20.21 6.45 61.59
N GLU A 773 -18.98 6.83 61.23
CA GLU A 773 -18.47 8.20 61.42
C GLU A 773 -19.31 9.23 60.66
N THR A 774 -19.62 8.96 59.39
CA THR A 774 -20.42 9.86 58.54
C THR A 774 -21.80 10.09 59.14
N VAL A 775 -22.48 9.04 59.62
CA VAL A 775 -23.77 9.13 60.30
C VAL A 775 -23.68 9.90 61.62
N ARG A 776 -22.58 9.75 62.39
CA ARG A 776 -22.35 10.55 63.61
C ARG A 776 -22.22 12.05 63.29
N LEU A 777 -21.47 12.39 62.25
CA LEU A 777 -21.34 13.78 61.79
C LEU A 777 -22.69 14.35 61.32
N MET A 778 -23.46 13.56 60.56
CA MET A 778 -24.78 13.98 60.06
C MET A 778 -25.84 14.16 61.14
N ARG A 779 -25.75 13.46 62.30
CA ARG A 779 -26.67 13.69 63.44
C ARG A 779 -26.58 15.11 64.01
N ASN A 780 -25.48 15.82 63.74
CA ASN A 780 -25.27 17.21 64.12
C ASN A 780 -25.45 18.19 62.93
N SER A 781 -25.87 17.71 61.74
CA SER A 781 -26.13 18.59 60.59
C SER A 781 -27.46 19.33 60.76
N PRO A 782 -27.54 20.64 60.42
CA PRO A 782 -28.80 21.39 60.40
C PRO A 782 -29.82 20.87 59.37
N GLU A 783 -29.42 19.95 58.50
CA GLU A 783 -30.30 19.29 57.52
C GLU A 783 -31.21 18.22 58.16
N LEU A 784 -30.87 17.73 59.37
CA LEU A 784 -31.64 16.71 60.09
C LEU A 784 -32.73 17.34 60.97
N LYS A 785 -34.00 17.24 60.56
CA LYS A 785 -35.15 17.69 61.35
C LYS A 785 -35.48 16.66 62.46
N PRO A 786 -36.12 17.07 63.57
CA PRO A 786 -36.55 16.14 64.63
C PRO A 786 -37.52 15.04 64.18
N SER A 787 -38.17 15.19 63.01
CA SER A 787 -39.04 14.19 62.39
C SER A 787 -38.30 13.14 61.55
N HIS A 788 -36.97 13.26 61.41
CA HIS A 788 -36.13 12.27 60.73
C HIS A 788 -35.62 11.20 61.70
N LYS A 789 -35.60 9.94 61.24
CA LYS A 789 -34.97 8.81 61.93
C LYS A 789 -33.89 8.19 61.04
N ILE A 790 -32.85 7.64 61.66
CA ILE A 790 -31.77 6.92 60.97
C ILE A 790 -31.70 5.51 61.55
N ASP A 791 -31.95 4.48 60.73
CA ASP A 791 -31.73 3.07 61.07
C ASP A 791 -30.47 2.58 60.34
N THR A 792 -29.53 1.96 61.08
CA THR A 792 -28.22 1.53 60.56
C THR A 792 -27.99 0.07 60.88
N ARG A 793 -27.82 -0.77 59.85
CA ARG A 793 -27.68 -2.23 59.93
C ARG A 793 -26.42 -2.72 59.22
N LEU A 794 -25.30 -2.08 59.54
CA LEU A 794 -24.02 -2.30 58.87
C LEU A 794 -23.40 -3.66 59.23
N ARG A 795 -22.75 -4.29 58.25
CA ARG A 795 -21.82 -5.42 58.44
C ARG A 795 -20.39 -4.94 58.21
N PRO A 796 -19.36 -5.52 58.86
CA PRO A 796 -17.97 -5.18 58.56
C PRO A 796 -17.64 -5.54 57.12
N VAL A 797 -17.18 -4.55 56.34
CA VAL A 797 -16.82 -4.71 54.92
C VAL A 797 -15.63 -3.82 54.63
N THR A 798 -14.49 -4.44 54.28
CA THR A 798 -13.28 -3.73 53.85
C THR A 798 -13.28 -3.59 52.33
N ALA A 799 -12.94 -2.41 51.81
CA ALA A 799 -12.84 -2.15 50.37
C ALA A 799 -11.65 -1.24 50.03
N GLU A 800 -11.07 -1.45 48.85
CA GLU A 800 -10.08 -0.57 48.23
C GLU A 800 -10.78 0.70 47.70
N VAL A 801 -10.79 1.78 48.49
CA VAL A 801 -11.47 3.03 48.15
C VAL A 801 -10.66 4.26 48.58
N ASP A 802 -10.89 5.39 47.92
CA ASP A 802 -10.47 6.68 48.44
C ASP A 802 -11.42 7.09 49.58
N GLU A 803 -10.89 7.13 50.80
CA GLU A 803 -11.67 7.35 52.02
C GLU A 803 -12.44 8.68 52.00
N ALA A 804 -11.80 9.75 51.54
CA ALA A 804 -12.37 11.10 51.54
C ALA A 804 -13.48 11.22 50.49
N MET A 805 -13.25 10.70 49.28
CA MET A 805 -14.26 10.67 48.23
C MET A 805 -15.46 9.80 48.63
N MET A 806 -15.22 8.65 49.28
CA MET A 806 -16.29 7.74 49.67
C MET A 806 -17.12 8.29 50.85
N ARG A 807 -16.48 8.96 51.82
CA ARG A 807 -17.15 9.76 52.87
C ARG A 807 -18.08 10.82 52.26
N GLN A 808 -17.62 11.51 51.22
CA GLN A 808 -18.41 12.53 50.50
C GLN A 808 -19.59 11.93 49.71
N VAL A 809 -19.42 10.75 49.09
CA VAL A 809 -20.52 10.02 48.43
C VAL A 809 -21.62 9.67 49.43
N PHE A 810 -21.27 9.07 50.58
CA PHE A 810 -22.26 8.72 51.61
C PHE A 810 -22.97 9.95 52.18
N TYR A 811 -22.23 11.03 52.48
CA TYR A 811 -22.81 12.29 52.95
C TYR A 811 -23.81 12.87 51.94
N ASN A 812 -23.45 12.92 50.65
CA ASN A 812 -24.31 13.45 49.60
C ASN A 812 -25.57 12.62 49.39
N LEU A 813 -25.47 11.28 49.38
CA LEU A 813 -26.63 10.39 49.25
C LEU A 813 -27.61 10.56 50.42
N ALA A 814 -27.10 10.59 51.66
CA ALA A 814 -27.93 10.79 52.84
C ALA A 814 -28.54 12.20 52.90
N SER A 815 -27.77 13.24 52.56
CA SER A 815 -28.26 14.63 52.49
C SER A 815 -29.37 14.78 51.44
N ASN A 816 -29.22 14.14 50.28
CA ASN A 816 -30.27 14.09 49.24
C ASN A 816 -31.52 13.33 49.72
N ALA A 817 -31.36 12.23 50.47
CA ALA A 817 -32.48 11.50 51.05
C ALA A 817 -33.27 12.35 52.07
N PHE A 818 -32.61 13.13 52.94
CA PHE A 818 -33.30 14.06 53.85
C PHE A 818 -33.99 15.20 53.10
N LYS A 819 -33.38 15.75 52.03
CA LYS A 819 -34.00 16.75 51.15
C LYS A 819 -35.24 16.22 50.41
N ALA A 820 -35.25 14.93 50.06
CA ALA A 820 -36.40 14.25 49.47
C ALA A 820 -37.52 13.92 50.48
N MET A 821 -37.25 14.02 51.80
CA MET A 821 -38.20 13.74 52.88
C MET A 821 -38.44 14.99 53.78
N PRO A 822 -38.90 16.14 53.23
CA PRO A 822 -38.89 17.41 53.95
C PRO A 822 -39.82 17.47 55.17
N GLU A 823 -40.86 16.64 55.23
CA GLU A 823 -41.79 16.55 56.38
C GLU A 823 -41.29 15.63 57.51
N GLY A 824 -40.36 14.72 57.21
CA GLY A 824 -39.94 13.63 58.09
C GLY A 824 -39.86 12.30 57.36
N GLY A 825 -39.23 11.29 57.97
CA GLY A 825 -39.01 9.99 57.35
C GLY A 825 -37.87 9.19 57.99
N THR A 826 -37.68 7.94 57.55
CA THR A 826 -36.61 7.06 58.05
C THR A 826 -35.59 6.80 56.95
N LEU A 827 -34.34 7.22 57.17
CA LEU A 827 -33.21 6.81 56.34
C LEU A 827 -32.67 5.47 56.87
N THR A 828 -32.83 4.40 56.10
CA THR A 828 -32.26 3.09 56.42
C THR A 828 -30.96 2.90 55.63
N ILE A 829 -29.88 2.54 56.34
CA ILE A 829 -28.57 2.24 55.77
C ILE A 829 -28.20 0.81 56.18
N SER A 830 -27.92 -0.07 55.21
CA SER A 830 -27.76 -1.52 55.40
C SER A 830 -26.69 -2.11 54.52
#